data_AF-F3NP36-F1
#
_entry.id   AF-F3NP36-F1
#
_cell.length_a   1.000
_cell.length_b   1.000
_cell.length_c   1.000
_cell.angle_alpha   90.00
_cell.angle_beta   90.00
_cell.angle_gamma   90.00
#
_symmetry.space_group_name_H-M   'P 1'
#
loop_
_entity.id
_entity.type
_entity.pdbx_description
1 polymer ?
#
loop_
_entity_poly.entity_id
_entity_poly.type
_entity_poly.pdbx_seq_one_letter_code
_entity_poly.pdbx_strand_id
1 'polypeptide(L)'
;MTGTERRVRTLPVTDLSLVVLVGASGSGKSTFARRHFRPTEVISSDFCRGLVSDDENDQSATRDAFDVLHYIAGKRLAAGRRTVVDATSVQSDARRALIDLARAHDVLPIAVVLDVPEEVCAARNAARTDRADMPRRVIARHIRELRRSLRQLEREGFRKVHVLRGVEEIENATVVTERRYNDLTGLTGPFDIIGDVHGCSAELESLLGKLGYADGVHPEGRTAVFVGDLVDRGPDSPGVLRRVMSMVKSGNALCVPGNHENKFGRHLRGRQVQHTHGLAETIAQMADESEEFVREVREFVDGLVSHYVLDGGRLVVCHAGLPEKYHGRTSGRVRSHALYGDTTGETDEFGLPVRYPWAEDYRGSAAVVYGHTPVPRATWLNNTICLDTGAVFGGRLTALRWPERELVDVPAERVWYEPVKPLASEAPGGHEGRPLDLADVHGRRVVETRYTGRVAVREENAAAALEVMSRFAVDPRLMPYLPPTMAPTATSRRDGYLEHPEEAFAQYREAGVGRVVCEEKHMGSRAVALVCRDAAAAAERFGVPGGPEGPTGALYTRTGRPFFSDAALTESVLDRLRAAVGAAGLWEELSTDWLLLDAELMPWSLKASGLLRGQYAAVGAAAGAVFPGALAALESAAGRGVDVGALLERQRARAVDAQAFTEAYRRYCWPTEGLDGVRLAPFQILAARDRSLAALPHDEQLALLDRLVEYDSGGLLTTTRRLYVDTGDEDSVRAGVDWWLEMTARGGEGMVVKPVGAVVRDGQGRLVQPGIKCRGREYLRIVYGPEYTRPDNLARLRNRFLNHKRSLALREYALGLEALDRLAEGEPLWRVHEAVFGVLALESEPVDPRL
;
A
#
# COMPACT_ATOMS: atom_id res chain seq x y z
N MET A 1 -53.18 39.90 17.56
CA MET A 1 -52.03 38.99 17.76
C MET A 1 -51.58 38.50 16.40
N THR A 2 -50.63 39.21 15.78
CA THR A 2 -50.03 38.84 14.50
C THR A 2 -48.74 38.08 14.78
N GLY A 3 -48.76 36.76 14.57
CA GLY A 3 -47.58 35.92 14.69
C GLY A 3 -46.61 36.21 13.55
N THR A 4 -45.54 36.94 13.84
CA THR A 4 -44.40 37.09 12.95
C THR A 4 -43.70 35.73 12.85
N GLU A 5 -43.76 35.10 11.67
CA GLU A 5 -42.93 33.94 11.35
C GLU A 5 -41.46 34.31 11.56
N ARG A 6 -40.82 33.68 12.56
CA ARG A 6 -39.38 33.86 12.81
C ARG A 6 -38.60 33.28 11.63
N ARG A 7 -38.05 34.15 10.79
CA ARG A 7 -37.24 33.76 9.63
C ARG A 7 -35.93 33.12 10.11
N VAL A 8 -35.82 31.80 10.00
CA VAL A 8 -34.58 31.06 10.30
C VAL A 8 -33.50 31.47 9.30
N ARG A 9 -32.30 31.81 9.78
CA ARG A 9 -31.18 32.23 8.93
C ARG A 9 -30.16 31.11 8.74
N THR A 10 -30.13 30.53 7.56
CA THR A 10 -29.18 29.44 7.24
C THR A 10 -27.82 29.99 6.83
N LEU A 11 -26.75 29.48 7.45
CA LEU A 11 -25.37 29.84 7.19
C LEU A 11 -24.62 28.63 6.59
N PRO A 12 -24.54 28.52 5.26
CA PRO A 12 -23.82 27.43 4.64
C PRO A 12 -22.30 27.57 4.85
N VAL A 13 -21.67 26.53 5.38
CA VAL A 13 -20.23 26.46 5.71
C VAL A 13 -19.67 25.15 5.16
N THR A 14 -18.55 25.20 4.43
CA THR A 14 -17.99 23.99 3.84
C THR A 14 -17.40 23.04 4.89
N ASP A 15 -17.53 21.74 4.64
CA ASP A 15 -16.99 20.64 5.44
C ASP A 15 -15.46 20.68 5.63
N LEU A 16 -14.72 21.28 4.68
CA LEU A 16 -13.32 21.69 4.83
C LEU A 16 -13.19 23.21 4.63
N SER A 17 -12.99 23.93 5.73
CA SER A 17 -12.78 25.38 5.76
C SER A 17 -12.10 25.83 7.04
N LEU A 18 -11.56 27.06 7.00
CA LEU A 18 -11.23 27.83 8.19
C LEU A 18 -12.34 28.86 8.43
N VAL A 19 -13.14 28.64 9.46
CA VAL A 19 -14.18 29.58 9.89
C VAL A 19 -13.58 30.52 10.93
N VAL A 20 -13.68 31.83 10.70
CA VAL A 20 -13.22 32.86 11.63
C VAL A 20 -14.45 33.53 12.21
N LEU A 21 -14.63 33.40 13.53
CA LEU A 21 -15.64 34.18 14.24
C LEU A 21 -15.12 35.60 14.43
N VAL A 22 -15.95 36.57 14.08
CA VAL A 22 -15.60 37.99 14.11
C VAL A 22 -16.63 38.74 14.95
N GLY A 23 -16.19 39.41 16.02
CA GLY A 23 -17.09 40.18 16.88
C GLY A 23 -16.46 40.63 18.19
N ALA A 24 -17.03 41.68 18.78
CA ALA A 24 -16.55 42.23 20.04
C ALA A 24 -16.60 41.22 21.19
N SER A 25 -15.85 41.47 22.26
CA SER A 25 -16.01 40.69 23.51
C SER A 25 -17.45 40.86 24.00
N GLY A 26 -18.10 39.77 24.42
CA GLY A 26 -19.52 39.78 24.82
C GLY A 26 -20.53 39.66 23.67
N SER A 27 -20.10 39.61 22.40
CA SER A 27 -21.02 39.46 21.25
C SER A 27 -21.68 38.08 21.15
N GLY A 28 -21.18 37.08 21.89
CA GLY A 28 -21.73 35.71 21.91
C GLY A 28 -21.01 34.70 21.03
N LYS A 29 -19.81 35.00 20.50
CA LYS A 29 -19.03 34.09 19.63
C LYS A 29 -18.84 32.70 20.21
N SER A 30 -18.31 32.58 21.44
CA SER A 30 -18.08 31.28 22.08
C SER A 30 -19.37 30.50 22.32
N THR A 31 -20.49 31.18 22.53
CA THR A 31 -21.82 30.54 22.66
C THR A 31 -22.32 30.07 21.30
N PHE A 32 -22.17 30.90 20.27
CA PHE A 32 -22.49 30.54 18.89
C PHE A 32 -21.65 29.35 18.40
N ALA A 33 -20.34 29.36 18.69
CA ALA A 33 -19.41 28.29 18.35
C ALA A 33 -19.85 26.96 18.96
N ARG A 34 -20.12 26.94 20.28
CA ARG A 34 -20.58 25.75 21.01
C ARG A 34 -21.93 25.23 20.54
N ARG A 35 -22.82 26.11 20.08
CA ARG A 35 -24.14 25.71 19.58
C ARG A 35 -24.08 25.05 18.20
N HIS A 36 -23.18 25.50 17.33
CA HIS A 36 -23.21 25.14 15.91
C HIS A 36 -22.05 24.25 15.43
N PHE A 37 -21.00 24.11 16.22
CA PHE A 37 -19.82 23.32 15.88
C PHE A 37 -19.47 22.35 17.01
N ARG A 38 -18.80 21.24 16.66
CA ARG A 38 -18.32 20.28 17.64
C ARG A 38 -17.25 20.93 18.51
N PRO A 39 -17.12 20.55 19.80
CA PRO A 39 -16.08 21.10 20.67
C PRO A 39 -14.67 20.96 20.08
N THR A 40 -14.40 19.86 19.37
CA THR A 40 -13.11 19.61 18.72
C THR A 40 -12.88 20.46 17.47
N GLU A 41 -13.90 21.08 16.88
CA GLU A 41 -13.75 21.99 15.73
C GLU A 41 -13.34 23.41 16.16
N VAL A 42 -13.59 23.80 17.40
CA VAL A 42 -13.42 25.17 17.90
C VAL A 42 -12.08 25.32 18.61
N ILE A 43 -11.22 26.19 18.09
CA ILE A 43 -9.96 26.59 18.72
C ILE A 43 -10.12 28.02 19.23
N SER A 44 -10.11 28.20 20.54
CA SER A 44 -10.27 29.50 21.19
C SER A 44 -8.91 30.11 21.53
N SER A 45 -8.74 31.41 21.26
CA SER A 45 -7.55 32.15 21.71
C SER A 45 -7.44 32.23 23.24
N ASP A 46 -8.58 32.17 23.93
CA ASP A 46 -8.64 32.22 25.39
C ASP A 46 -8.16 30.88 25.98
N PHE A 47 -8.62 29.76 25.43
CA PHE A 47 -8.14 28.43 25.80
C PHE A 47 -6.64 28.24 25.52
N CYS A 48 -6.16 28.63 24.33
CA CYS A 48 -4.74 28.54 24.01
C CYS A 48 -3.86 29.40 24.92
N ARG A 49 -4.40 30.50 25.46
CA ARG A 49 -3.72 31.34 26.44
C ARG A 49 -3.61 30.66 27.80
N GLY A 50 -4.70 30.07 28.28
CA GLY A 50 -4.66 29.24 29.49
C GLY A 50 -3.62 28.11 29.40
N LEU A 51 -3.41 27.51 28.23
CA LEU A 51 -2.39 26.47 28.03
C LEU A 51 -0.94 26.97 28.20
N VAL A 52 -0.66 28.25 27.96
CA VAL A 52 0.70 28.81 27.98
C VAL A 52 0.99 29.67 29.22
N SER A 53 -0.04 30.15 29.92
CA SER A 53 0.10 31.06 31.08
C SER A 53 -0.69 30.64 32.32
N ASP A 54 -1.38 29.50 32.30
CA ASP A 54 -2.33 29.05 33.35
C ASP A 54 -3.49 30.04 33.64
N ASP A 55 -3.65 31.08 32.81
CA ASP A 55 -4.71 32.11 32.91
C ASP A 55 -5.22 32.53 31.51
N GLU A 56 -6.49 32.26 31.22
CA GLU A 56 -7.17 32.63 29.96
C GLU A 56 -7.33 34.15 29.75
N ASN A 57 -6.96 34.98 30.73
CA ASN A 57 -7.04 36.44 30.65
C ASN A 57 -5.67 37.14 30.62
N ASP A 58 -4.55 36.43 30.78
CA ASP A 58 -3.21 37.02 30.76
C ASP A 58 -2.84 37.55 29.37
N GLN A 59 -2.95 38.87 29.20
CA GLN A 59 -2.68 39.54 27.92
C GLN A 59 -1.20 39.49 27.51
N SER A 60 -0.26 39.23 28.44
CA SER A 60 1.16 39.13 28.14
C SER A 60 1.48 37.91 27.27
N ALA A 61 0.72 36.82 27.44
CA ALA A 61 0.87 35.57 26.70
C ALA A 61 0.15 35.55 25.33
N THR A 62 -0.31 36.71 24.82
CA THR A 62 -1.10 36.76 23.57
C THR A 62 -0.35 36.18 22.38
N ARG A 63 0.95 36.49 22.27
CA ARG A 63 1.75 36.02 21.14
C ARG A 63 1.83 34.49 21.14
N ASP A 64 2.23 33.89 22.25
CA ASP A 64 2.40 32.45 22.38
C ASP A 64 1.07 31.71 22.23
N ALA A 65 -0.02 32.28 22.76
CA ALA A 65 -1.38 31.75 22.58
C ALA A 65 -1.79 31.67 21.10
N PHE A 66 -1.49 32.70 20.31
CA PHE A 66 -1.79 32.69 18.87
C PHE A 66 -0.85 31.74 18.09
N ASP A 67 0.40 31.57 18.51
CA ASP A 67 1.31 30.59 17.91
C ASP A 67 0.78 29.15 18.09
N VAL A 68 0.33 28.81 19.31
CA VAL A 68 -0.34 27.52 19.59
C VAL A 68 -1.63 27.37 18.77
N LEU A 69 -2.46 28.41 18.71
CA LEU A 69 -3.71 28.41 17.94
C LEU A 69 -3.46 28.14 16.46
N HIS A 70 -2.51 28.85 15.85
CA HIS A 70 -2.17 28.67 14.44
C HIS A 70 -1.60 27.27 14.17
N TYR A 71 -0.77 26.74 15.07
CA TYR A 71 -0.23 25.39 14.96
C TYR A 71 -1.32 24.32 14.97
N ILE A 72 -2.23 24.38 15.96
CA ILE A 72 -3.35 23.43 16.07
C ILE A 72 -4.26 23.55 14.85
N ALA A 73 -4.63 24.78 14.49
CA ALA A 73 -5.48 25.02 13.32
C ALA A 73 -4.84 24.49 12.03
N GLY A 74 -3.54 24.72 11.82
CA GLY A 74 -2.80 24.20 10.67
C GLY A 74 -2.79 22.67 10.61
N LYS A 75 -2.54 21.99 11.73
CA LYS A 75 -2.59 20.51 11.79
C LYS A 75 -3.99 19.97 11.46
N ARG A 76 -5.04 20.62 11.93
CA ARG A 76 -6.43 20.23 11.62
C ARG A 76 -6.77 20.43 10.15
N LEU A 77 -6.40 21.58 9.57
CA LEU A 77 -6.61 21.87 8.14
C LEU A 77 -5.80 20.94 7.24
N ALA A 78 -4.57 20.58 7.65
CA ALA A 78 -3.77 19.57 6.96
C ALA A 78 -4.48 18.21 6.94
N ALA A 79 -5.08 17.81 8.06
CA ALA A 79 -5.87 16.57 8.19
C ALA A 79 -7.29 16.65 7.58
N GLY A 80 -7.58 17.66 6.76
CA GLY A 80 -8.88 17.80 6.09
C GLY A 80 -10.06 18.07 7.03
N ARG A 81 -9.81 18.69 8.20
CA ARG A 81 -10.86 18.98 9.20
C ARG A 81 -11.27 20.46 9.18
N ARG A 82 -12.59 20.72 9.17
CA ARG A 82 -13.14 22.05 9.48
C ARG A 82 -12.59 22.55 10.81
N THR A 83 -12.18 23.81 10.80
CA THR A 83 -11.57 24.47 11.96
C THR A 83 -12.21 25.82 12.15
N VAL A 84 -12.67 26.09 13.36
CA VAL A 84 -13.37 27.32 13.75
C VAL A 84 -12.49 28.05 14.75
N VAL A 85 -12.10 29.28 14.44
CA VAL A 85 -11.31 30.13 15.32
C VAL A 85 -12.26 31.03 16.10
N ASP A 86 -12.32 30.82 17.41
CA ASP A 86 -13.01 31.69 18.36
C ASP A 86 -12.04 32.70 18.96
N ALA A 87 -11.96 33.85 18.32
CA ALA A 87 -11.20 35.02 18.76
C ALA A 87 -12.02 36.28 18.45
N THR A 88 -11.63 37.45 18.98
CA THR A 88 -12.32 38.71 18.67
C THR A 88 -12.25 39.04 17.18
N SER A 89 -11.07 38.86 16.57
CA SER A 89 -10.81 38.98 15.12
C SER A 89 -11.29 40.29 14.48
N VAL A 90 -11.44 41.37 15.25
CA VAL A 90 -11.97 42.66 14.77
C VAL A 90 -10.93 43.51 14.03
N GLN A 91 -9.64 43.22 14.23
CA GLN A 91 -8.51 43.89 13.57
C GLN A 91 -8.07 43.15 12.30
N SER A 92 -7.70 43.90 11.25
CA SER A 92 -7.28 43.34 9.95
C SER A 92 -6.00 42.51 10.05
N ASP A 93 -5.04 42.92 10.87
CA ASP A 93 -3.76 42.19 11.02
C ASP A 93 -3.97 40.80 11.63
N ALA A 94 -4.85 40.68 12.63
CA ALA A 94 -5.21 39.40 13.24
C ALA A 94 -5.90 38.47 12.24
N ARG A 95 -6.75 39.01 11.36
CA ARG A 95 -7.41 38.23 10.31
C ARG A 95 -6.47 37.82 9.18
N ARG A 96 -5.48 38.65 8.84
CA ARG A 96 -4.50 38.35 7.80
C ARG A 96 -3.78 37.03 8.07
N ALA A 97 -3.29 36.81 9.30
CA ALA A 97 -2.61 35.57 9.67
C ALA A 97 -3.51 34.33 9.47
N LEU A 98 -4.80 34.43 9.80
CA LEU A 98 -5.78 33.35 9.59
C LEU A 98 -6.09 33.12 8.11
N ILE A 99 -6.20 34.19 7.32
CA ILE A 99 -6.39 34.09 5.86
C ILE A 99 -5.17 33.45 5.21
N ASP A 100 -3.97 33.82 5.62
CA ASP A 100 -2.72 33.26 5.12
C ASP A 100 -2.57 31.78 5.53
N LEU A 101 -3.01 31.41 6.74
CA LEU A 101 -3.10 30.01 7.17
C LEU A 101 -4.08 29.21 6.29
N ALA A 102 -5.27 29.74 6.01
CA ALA A 102 -6.23 29.11 5.12
C ALA A 102 -5.65 28.92 3.70
N ARG A 103 -4.93 29.92 3.18
CA ARG A 103 -4.24 29.85 1.89
C ARG A 103 -3.10 28.83 1.89
N ALA A 104 -2.29 28.77 2.94
CA ALA A 104 -1.20 27.82 3.07
C ALA A 104 -1.69 26.37 2.96
N HIS A 105 -2.90 26.10 3.46
CA HIS A 105 -3.56 24.80 3.41
C HIS A 105 -4.61 24.65 2.30
N ASP A 106 -4.69 25.57 1.33
CA ASP A 106 -5.63 25.51 0.18
C ASP A 106 -7.11 25.30 0.58
N VAL A 107 -7.54 25.90 1.68
CA VAL A 107 -8.94 25.86 2.15
C VAL A 107 -9.60 27.23 2.06
N LEU A 108 -10.94 27.25 2.06
CA LEU A 108 -11.71 28.49 2.01
C LEU A 108 -11.75 29.17 3.39
N PRO A 109 -11.32 30.44 3.52
CA PRO A 109 -11.57 31.25 4.69
C PRO A 109 -13.03 31.77 4.67
N ILE A 110 -13.77 31.50 5.74
CA ILE A 110 -15.18 31.90 5.93
C ILE A 110 -15.27 32.79 7.17
N ALA A 111 -15.83 34.00 7.03
CA ALA A 111 -16.09 34.87 8.18
C ALA A 111 -17.53 34.72 8.66
N VAL A 112 -17.73 34.49 9.96
CA VAL A 112 -19.05 34.62 10.60
C VAL A 112 -18.99 35.80 11.58
N VAL A 113 -19.69 36.86 11.22
CA VAL A 113 -19.64 38.14 11.91
C VAL A 113 -20.85 38.29 12.82
N LEU A 114 -20.61 38.55 14.10
CA LEU A 114 -21.63 38.83 15.12
C LEU A 114 -21.60 40.33 15.47
N ASP A 115 -22.41 41.12 14.77
CA ASP A 115 -22.57 42.57 15.01
C ASP A 115 -23.71 42.81 16.01
N VAL A 116 -23.33 42.92 17.28
CA VAL A 116 -24.25 43.06 18.43
C VAL A 116 -24.11 44.48 19.02
N PRO A 117 -25.22 45.12 19.46
CA PRO A 117 -25.17 46.42 20.12
C PRO A 117 -24.21 46.46 21.33
N GLU A 118 -23.64 47.64 21.57
CA GLU A 118 -22.65 47.84 22.64
C GLU A 118 -23.23 47.55 24.01
N GLU A 119 -24.46 47.99 24.27
CA GLU A 119 -25.16 47.83 25.55
C GLU A 119 -25.28 46.35 25.92
N VAL A 120 -25.60 45.51 24.93
CA VAL A 120 -25.74 44.06 25.10
C VAL A 120 -24.38 43.42 25.36
N CYS A 121 -23.34 43.80 24.61
CA CYS A 121 -21.99 43.27 24.82
C CYS A 121 -21.43 43.64 26.20
N ALA A 122 -21.66 44.88 26.65
CA ALA A 122 -21.26 45.37 27.95
C ALA A 122 -21.98 44.64 29.09
N ALA A 123 -23.31 44.49 29.00
CA ALA A 123 -24.10 43.75 29.97
C ALA A 123 -23.64 42.27 30.08
N ARG A 124 -23.35 41.62 28.95
CA ARG A 124 -22.86 40.24 28.94
C ARG A 124 -21.48 40.07 29.54
N ASN A 125 -20.56 41.02 29.35
CA ASN A 125 -19.23 40.93 29.97
C ASN A 125 -19.29 41.24 31.48
N ALA A 126 -20.13 42.18 31.91
CA ALA A 126 -20.30 42.50 33.33
C ALA A 126 -20.83 41.29 34.15
N ALA A 127 -21.56 40.38 33.51
CA ALA A 127 -22.06 39.16 34.12
C ALA A 127 -21.03 37.99 34.15
N ARG A 128 -19.85 38.15 33.55
CA ARG A 128 -18.81 37.10 33.45
C ARG A 128 -17.76 37.30 34.54
N THR A 129 -17.62 36.33 35.46
CA THR A 129 -16.67 36.42 36.59
C THR A 129 -15.21 36.55 36.17
N ASP A 130 -14.84 36.01 35.00
CA ASP A 130 -13.51 36.08 34.39
C ASP A 130 -13.24 37.39 33.62
N ARG A 131 -14.29 38.19 33.33
CA ARG A 131 -14.21 39.39 32.47
C ARG A 131 -14.99 40.60 32.98
N ALA A 132 -15.46 40.57 34.22
CA ALA A 132 -16.29 41.62 34.83
C ALA A 132 -15.59 42.99 34.84
N ASP A 133 -14.27 43.01 34.97
CA ASP A 133 -13.45 44.23 35.03
C ASP A 133 -13.08 44.81 33.64
N MET A 134 -13.57 44.23 32.54
CA MET A 134 -13.25 44.71 31.19
C MET A 134 -13.82 46.12 30.94
N PRO A 135 -13.00 47.15 30.66
CA PRO A 135 -13.50 48.51 30.49
C PRO A 135 -14.43 48.65 29.28
N ARG A 136 -15.59 49.31 29.45
CA ARG A 136 -16.57 49.56 28.36
C ARG A 136 -15.94 50.22 27.12
N ARG A 137 -14.92 51.06 27.29
CA ARG A 137 -14.12 51.67 26.21
C ARG A 137 -13.49 50.64 25.25
N VAL A 138 -13.11 49.45 25.75
CA VAL A 138 -12.53 48.37 24.94
C VAL A 138 -13.60 47.74 24.06
N ILE A 139 -14.80 47.52 24.59
CA ILE A 139 -15.95 47.00 23.85
C ILE A 139 -16.36 47.99 22.74
N ALA A 140 -16.46 49.28 23.07
CA ALA A 140 -16.74 50.34 22.11
C ALA A 140 -15.68 50.41 20.98
N ARG A 141 -14.39 50.23 21.32
CA ARG A 141 -13.30 50.14 20.33
C ARG A 141 -13.49 48.95 19.39
N HIS A 142 -13.74 47.76 19.93
CA HIS A 142 -13.94 46.55 19.13
C HIS A 142 -15.14 46.68 18.16
N ILE A 143 -16.25 47.28 18.60
CA ILE A 143 -17.42 47.50 17.74
C ILE A 143 -17.10 48.51 16.63
N ARG A 144 -16.33 49.56 16.93
CA ARG A 144 -15.90 50.54 15.93
C ARG A 144 -14.97 49.90 14.88
N GLU A 145 -14.00 49.10 15.32
CA GLU A 145 -13.09 48.34 14.45
C GLU A 145 -13.84 47.34 13.56
N LEU A 146 -14.80 46.62 14.15
CA LEU A 146 -15.68 45.71 13.44
C LEU A 146 -16.44 46.42 12.32
N ARG A 147 -17.20 47.46 12.66
CA ARG A 147 -18.07 48.16 11.70
C ARG A 147 -17.28 48.86 10.59
N ARG A 148 -16.06 49.31 10.88
CA ARG A 148 -15.15 49.88 9.87
C ARG A 148 -14.68 48.85 8.86
N SER A 149 -14.43 47.61 9.29
CA SER A 149 -13.85 46.55 8.45
C SER A 149 -14.88 45.64 7.76
N LEU A 150 -16.15 45.64 8.19
CA LEU A 150 -17.23 44.83 7.61
C LEU A 150 -17.29 44.84 6.08
N ARG A 151 -17.15 46.03 5.45
CA ARG A 151 -17.23 46.19 3.99
C ARG A 151 -15.96 45.73 3.24
N GLN A 152 -14.89 45.41 3.97
CA GLN A 152 -13.59 45.08 3.41
C GLN A 152 -13.26 43.58 3.55
N LEU A 153 -14.02 42.80 4.32
CA LEU A 153 -13.73 41.39 4.59
C LEU A 153 -13.54 40.54 3.32
N GLU A 154 -14.36 40.75 2.28
CA GLU A 154 -14.19 40.04 1.00
C GLU A 154 -12.88 40.44 0.29
N ARG A 155 -12.51 41.73 0.35
CA ARG A 155 -11.25 42.25 -0.22
C ARG A 155 -10.02 41.79 0.55
N GLU A 156 -10.16 41.51 1.85
CA GLU A 156 -9.10 40.93 2.68
C GLU A 156 -8.78 39.48 2.26
N GLY A 157 -9.76 38.77 1.71
CA GLY A 157 -9.59 37.41 1.17
C GLY A 157 -10.59 36.39 1.69
N PHE A 158 -11.56 36.78 2.53
CA PHE A 158 -12.67 35.89 2.89
C PHE A 158 -13.51 35.57 1.66
N ARG A 159 -13.75 34.27 1.44
CA ARG A 159 -14.54 33.81 0.28
C ARG A 159 -16.04 33.80 0.55
N LYS A 160 -16.41 33.76 1.82
CA LYS A 160 -17.80 33.82 2.27
C LYS A 160 -17.87 34.63 3.55
N VAL A 161 -18.80 35.58 3.61
CA VAL A 161 -18.98 36.46 4.76
C VAL A 161 -20.44 36.42 5.20
N HIS A 162 -20.67 35.87 6.39
CA HIS A 162 -21.98 35.76 7.01
C HIS A 162 -22.12 36.83 8.09
N VAL A 163 -22.91 37.88 7.86
CA VAL A 163 -23.09 38.98 8.84
C VAL A 163 -24.41 38.87 9.58
N LEU A 164 -24.37 38.46 10.85
CA LEU A 164 -25.51 38.38 11.76
C LEU A 164 -25.65 39.69 12.55
N ARG A 165 -26.81 40.35 12.45
CA ARG A 165 -27.07 41.65 13.09
C ARG A 165 -28.04 41.50 14.25
N GLY A 166 -27.58 41.90 15.44
CA GLY A 166 -28.39 41.81 16.67
C GLY A 166 -28.50 40.38 17.23
N VAL A 167 -29.16 40.27 18.38
CA VAL A 167 -29.26 39.00 19.13
C VAL A 167 -30.22 38.03 18.45
N GLU A 168 -31.34 38.52 17.93
CA GLU A 168 -32.38 37.70 17.32
C GLU A 168 -31.88 36.93 16.08
N GLU A 169 -31.12 37.58 15.19
CA GLU A 169 -30.54 36.89 14.02
C GLU A 169 -29.51 35.83 14.43
N ILE A 170 -28.76 36.05 15.51
CA ILE A 170 -27.79 35.07 16.02
C ILE A 170 -28.51 33.87 16.63
N GLU A 171 -29.60 34.11 17.37
CA GLU A 171 -30.38 33.03 18.00
C GLU A 171 -31.16 32.19 16.99
N ASN A 172 -31.61 32.81 15.89
CA ASN A 172 -32.33 32.16 14.79
C ASN A 172 -31.40 31.66 13.67
N ALA A 173 -30.09 31.84 13.80
CA ALA A 173 -29.13 31.32 12.83
C ALA A 173 -28.93 29.80 12.98
N THR A 174 -28.73 29.11 11.87
CA THR A 174 -28.34 27.70 11.84
C THR A 174 -27.22 27.50 10.84
N VAL A 175 -26.13 26.85 11.26
CA VAL A 175 -25.04 26.46 10.36
C VAL A 175 -25.39 25.16 9.68
N VAL A 176 -25.34 25.14 8.35
CA VAL A 176 -25.53 23.93 7.54
C VAL A 176 -24.23 23.61 6.84
N THR A 177 -23.86 22.32 6.85
CA THR A 177 -22.64 21.87 6.18
C THR A 177 -22.90 21.77 4.68
N GLU A 178 -22.16 22.54 3.90
CA GLU A 178 -22.16 22.53 2.44
C GLU A 178 -21.01 21.65 1.96
N ARG A 179 -21.25 20.75 1.01
CA ARG A 179 -20.15 20.00 0.39
C ARG A 179 -19.43 20.88 -0.63
N ARG A 180 -18.13 20.69 -0.77
CA ARG A 180 -17.36 21.34 -1.82
C ARG A 180 -17.75 20.75 -3.18
N TYR A 181 -17.71 21.53 -4.25
CA TYR A 181 -18.10 21.07 -5.60
C TYR A 181 -17.27 19.89 -6.13
N ASN A 182 -16.02 19.77 -5.67
CA ASN A 182 -15.12 18.67 -6.00
C ASN A 182 -15.31 17.44 -5.08
N ASP A 183 -16.09 17.54 -4.01
CA ASP A 183 -16.39 16.42 -3.12
C ASP A 183 -17.67 15.70 -3.59
N LEU A 184 -17.46 14.68 -4.42
CA LEU A 184 -18.48 13.77 -4.90
C LEU A 184 -18.28 12.37 -4.31
N THR A 185 -17.71 12.28 -3.10
CA THR A 185 -17.39 10.99 -2.44
C THR A 185 -18.61 10.09 -2.22
N GLY A 186 -19.82 10.66 -2.25
CA GLY A 186 -21.06 9.89 -2.20
C GLY A 186 -21.43 9.17 -3.50
N LEU A 187 -20.81 9.51 -4.63
CA LEU A 187 -20.96 8.79 -5.90
C LEU A 187 -19.89 7.70 -5.97
N THR A 188 -20.32 6.44 -5.91
CA THR A 188 -19.44 5.26 -5.87
C THR A 188 -19.27 4.55 -7.21
N GLY A 189 -19.90 5.05 -8.26
CA GLY A 189 -19.85 4.46 -9.59
C GLY A 189 -20.91 3.35 -9.78
N PRO A 190 -20.71 2.46 -10.76
CA PRO A 190 -19.51 2.31 -11.61
C PRO A 190 -19.22 3.50 -12.53
N PHE A 191 -17.94 3.72 -12.87
CA PHE A 191 -17.49 4.82 -13.74
C PHE A 191 -16.72 4.33 -14.96
N ASP A 192 -16.83 5.05 -16.07
CA ASP A 192 -15.95 4.92 -17.23
C ASP A 192 -15.21 6.24 -17.46
N ILE A 193 -13.94 6.28 -17.08
CA ILE A 193 -13.13 7.50 -17.09
C ILE A 193 -12.43 7.59 -18.44
N ILE A 194 -12.68 8.63 -19.23
CA ILE A 194 -12.25 8.77 -20.62
C ILE A 194 -11.14 9.82 -20.71
N GLY A 195 -10.05 9.47 -21.41
CA GLY A 195 -8.88 10.32 -21.68
C GLY A 195 -9.14 11.53 -22.56
N ASP A 196 -8.07 12.23 -22.94
CA ASP A 196 -8.12 13.45 -23.74
C ASP A 196 -8.66 13.18 -25.16
N VAL A 197 -9.75 13.85 -25.53
CA VAL A 197 -10.49 13.59 -26.78
C VAL A 197 -10.00 14.47 -27.94
N HIS A 198 -9.66 15.73 -27.67
CA HIS A 198 -9.12 16.69 -28.64
C HIS A 198 -9.91 16.76 -29.97
N GLY A 199 -11.23 16.88 -29.92
CA GLY A 199 -12.07 17.00 -31.13
C GLY A 199 -12.19 15.74 -31.99
N CYS A 200 -11.70 14.58 -31.53
CA CYS A 200 -11.83 13.29 -32.20
C CYS A 200 -13.23 12.66 -31.93
N SER A 201 -14.27 13.22 -32.54
CA SER A 201 -15.66 12.79 -32.30
C SER A 201 -15.94 11.35 -32.74
N ALA A 202 -15.38 10.90 -33.86
CA ALA A 202 -15.54 9.54 -34.37
C ALA A 202 -14.96 8.47 -33.42
N GLU A 203 -13.76 8.73 -32.88
CA GLU A 203 -13.12 7.89 -31.88
C GLU A 203 -13.91 7.89 -30.56
N LEU A 204 -14.45 9.03 -30.13
CA LEU A 204 -15.30 9.12 -28.95
C LEU A 204 -16.55 8.24 -29.09
N GLU A 205 -17.29 8.34 -30.19
CA GLU A 205 -18.48 7.51 -30.43
C GLU A 205 -18.13 6.02 -30.51
N SER A 206 -17.00 5.68 -31.15
CA SER A 206 -16.51 4.30 -31.22
C SER A 206 -16.16 3.75 -29.83
N LEU A 207 -15.50 4.55 -28.99
CA LEU A 207 -15.17 4.16 -27.62
C LEU A 207 -16.41 4.01 -26.75
N LEU A 208 -17.35 4.97 -26.81
CA LEU A 208 -18.62 4.91 -26.10
C LEU A 208 -19.42 3.66 -26.49
N GLY A 209 -19.48 3.34 -27.78
CA GLY A 209 -20.11 2.11 -28.27
C GLY A 209 -19.42 0.85 -27.74
N LYS A 210 -18.08 0.80 -27.73
CA LYS A 210 -17.30 -0.31 -27.15
C LYS A 210 -17.49 -0.45 -25.64
N LEU A 211 -17.66 0.67 -24.94
CA LEU A 211 -17.95 0.70 -23.51
C LEU A 211 -19.39 0.27 -23.19
N GLY A 212 -20.31 0.33 -24.16
CA GLY A 212 -21.72 -0.09 -24.01
C GLY A 212 -22.73 1.06 -23.94
N TYR A 213 -22.33 2.30 -24.20
CA TYR A 213 -23.25 3.45 -24.21
C TYR A 213 -24.09 3.46 -25.49
N ALA A 214 -25.39 3.71 -25.34
CA ALA A 214 -26.31 4.01 -26.42
C ALA A 214 -26.87 5.42 -26.21
N ASP A 215 -26.69 6.30 -27.20
CA ASP A 215 -27.09 7.71 -27.14
C ASP A 215 -26.58 8.47 -25.89
N GLY A 216 -25.41 8.10 -25.39
CA GLY A 216 -24.80 8.71 -24.20
C GLY A 216 -25.34 8.19 -22.85
N VAL A 217 -26.09 7.09 -22.86
CA VAL A 217 -26.59 6.41 -21.65
C VAL A 217 -26.04 4.99 -21.58
N HIS A 218 -25.53 4.58 -20.42
CA HIS A 218 -25.12 3.20 -20.20
C HIS A 218 -26.28 2.38 -19.62
N PRO A 219 -26.67 1.23 -20.21
CA PRO A 219 -27.83 0.45 -19.78
C PRO A 219 -27.67 -0.11 -18.35
N GLU A 220 -26.43 -0.39 -17.93
CA GLU A 220 -26.11 -0.86 -16.57
C GLU A 220 -25.89 0.29 -15.56
N GLY A 221 -26.16 1.55 -15.95
CA GLY A 221 -26.06 2.71 -15.06
C GLY A 221 -24.64 3.18 -14.74
N ARG A 222 -23.66 2.88 -15.61
CA ARG A 222 -22.30 3.45 -15.52
C ARG A 222 -22.33 4.93 -15.88
N THR A 223 -21.47 5.71 -15.21
CA THR A 223 -21.33 7.16 -15.44
C THR A 223 -20.00 7.45 -16.14
N ALA A 224 -20.03 8.14 -17.28
CA ALA A 224 -18.81 8.55 -17.96
C ALA A 224 -18.11 9.70 -17.19
N VAL A 225 -16.79 9.73 -17.15
CA VAL A 225 -16.02 10.82 -16.52
C VAL A 225 -14.92 11.27 -17.46
N PHE A 226 -15.05 12.46 -18.04
CA PHE A 226 -14.05 13.02 -18.96
C PHE A 226 -12.94 13.75 -18.19
N VAL A 227 -11.68 13.44 -18.51
CA VAL A 227 -10.49 14.04 -17.84
C VAL A 227 -10.11 15.42 -18.38
N GLY A 228 -10.84 15.96 -19.35
CA GLY A 228 -10.59 17.28 -19.95
C GLY A 228 -10.08 17.17 -21.39
N ASP A 229 -9.62 18.30 -21.94
CA ASP A 229 -9.09 18.42 -23.30
C ASP A 229 -10.00 17.77 -24.35
N LEU A 230 -11.25 18.21 -24.34
CA LEU A 230 -12.31 17.87 -25.29
C LEU A 230 -12.11 18.57 -26.64
N VAL A 231 -11.50 19.76 -26.62
CA VAL A 231 -11.36 20.65 -27.79
C VAL A 231 -9.91 20.74 -28.27
N ASP A 232 -9.74 21.48 -29.38
CA ASP A 232 -8.48 21.77 -30.06
C ASP A 232 -7.88 20.57 -30.81
N ARG A 233 -7.16 20.87 -31.89
CA ARG A 233 -6.42 19.94 -32.78
C ARG A 233 -7.29 19.08 -33.71
N GLY A 234 -8.20 18.28 -33.19
CA GLY A 234 -8.98 17.32 -33.98
C GLY A 234 -10.04 17.95 -34.88
N PRO A 235 -10.68 17.13 -35.73
CA PRO A 235 -11.51 17.61 -36.83
C PRO A 235 -12.88 18.16 -36.40
N ASP A 236 -13.39 17.82 -35.21
CA ASP A 236 -14.78 18.09 -34.81
C ASP A 236 -14.93 18.37 -33.31
N SER A 237 -14.39 19.51 -32.85
CA SER A 237 -14.62 19.99 -31.47
C SER A 237 -16.10 20.26 -31.15
N PRO A 238 -16.92 20.87 -32.04
CA PRO A 238 -18.35 21.07 -31.78
C PRO A 238 -19.12 19.78 -31.54
N GLY A 239 -18.84 18.71 -32.30
CA GLY A 239 -19.46 17.39 -32.12
C GLY A 239 -19.16 16.78 -30.76
N VAL A 240 -17.88 16.81 -30.34
CA VAL A 240 -17.47 16.36 -29.00
C VAL A 240 -18.19 17.16 -27.91
N LEU A 241 -18.19 18.49 -28.01
CA LEU A 241 -18.86 19.37 -27.04
C LEU A 241 -20.35 19.05 -26.91
N ARG A 242 -21.08 18.91 -28.04
CA ARG A 242 -22.52 18.54 -28.01
C ARG A 242 -22.75 17.22 -27.29
N ARG A 243 -21.95 16.19 -27.58
CA ARG A 243 -22.07 14.87 -26.95
C ARG A 243 -21.82 14.96 -25.44
N VAL A 244 -20.69 15.52 -25.03
CA VAL A 244 -20.29 15.56 -23.62
C VAL A 244 -21.22 16.46 -22.81
N MET A 245 -21.58 17.63 -23.33
CA MET A 245 -22.52 18.54 -22.65
C MET A 245 -23.90 17.89 -22.47
N SER A 246 -24.39 17.16 -23.48
CA SER A 246 -25.65 16.41 -23.39
C SER A 246 -25.61 15.33 -22.29
N MET A 247 -24.53 14.56 -22.22
CA MET A 247 -24.34 13.53 -21.18
C MET A 247 -24.25 14.15 -19.78
N VAL A 248 -23.53 15.26 -19.62
CA VAL A 248 -23.41 15.97 -18.33
C VAL A 248 -24.76 16.54 -17.91
N LYS A 249 -25.49 17.19 -18.82
CA LYS A 249 -26.82 17.78 -18.56
C LYS A 249 -27.87 16.74 -18.18
N SER A 250 -27.77 15.53 -18.72
CA SER A 250 -28.65 14.40 -18.39
C SER A 250 -28.22 13.60 -17.15
N GLY A 251 -27.07 13.95 -16.54
CA GLY A 251 -26.54 13.28 -15.35
C GLY A 251 -25.83 11.95 -15.63
N ASN A 252 -25.56 11.63 -16.90
CA ASN A 252 -24.87 10.42 -17.33
C ASN A 252 -23.34 10.61 -17.45
N ALA A 253 -22.84 11.84 -17.29
CA ALA A 253 -21.42 12.11 -17.28
C ALA A 253 -21.00 13.19 -16.27
N LEU A 254 -19.72 13.13 -15.90
CA LEU A 254 -18.96 14.18 -15.23
C LEU A 254 -17.83 14.63 -16.15
N CYS A 255 -17.39 15.88 -16.01
CA CYS A 255 -16.26 16.42 -16.79
C CYS A 255 -15.43 17.34 -15.90
N VAL A 256 -14.11 17.20 -15.97
CA VAL A 256 -13.16 18.21 -15.44
C VAL A 256 -12.62 19.03 -16.62
N PRO A 257 -12.17 20.28 -16.39
CA PRO A 257 -11.58 21.08 -17.46
C PRO A 257 -10.13 20.66 -17.70
N GLY A 258 -9.71 20.62 -18.96
CA GLY A 258 -8.33 20.59 -19.36
C GLY A 258 -7.76 21.98 -19.65
N ASN A 259 -6.47 22.05 -19.97
CA ASN A 259 -5.85 23.33 -20.29
C ASN A 259 -6.38 23.94 -21.59
N HIS A 260 -6.89 23.10 -22.51
CA HIS A 260 -7.49 23.54 -23.76
C HIS A 260 -8.85 24.21 -23.51
N GLU A 261 -9.75 23.62 -22.71
CA GLU A 261 -11.01 24.28 -22.32
C GLU A 261 -10.74 25.60 -21.58
N ASN A 262 -9.76 25.64 -20.67
CA ASN A 262 -9.44 26.88 -19.94
C ASN A 262 -8.90 27.98 -20.88
N LYS A 263 -8.19 27.62 -21.95
CA LYS A 263 -7.71 28.58 -22.96
C LYS A 263 -8.86 29.05 -23.84
N PHE A 264 -9.69 28.14 -24.33
CA PHE A 264 -10.86 28.45 -25.14
C PHE A 264 -11.90 29.29 -24.37
N GLY A 265 -12.19 28.97 -23.11
CA GLY A 265 -13.06 29.77 -22.25
C GLY A 265 -12.52 31.17 -21.94
N ARG A 266 -11.21 31.42 -22.03
CA ARG A 266 -10.65 32.78 -21.99
C ARG A 266 -10.91 33.54 -23.29
N HIS A 267 -10.79 32.86 -24.44
CA HIS A 267 -11.14 33.42 -25.74
C HIS A 267 -12.62 33.82 -25.81
N LEU A 268 -13.54 32.95 -25.39
CA LEU A 268 -14.99 33.22 -25.35
C LEU A 268 -15.38 34.39 -24.41
N ARG A 269 -14.49 34.78 -23.48
CA ARG A 269 -14.65 35.98 -22.62
C ARG A 269 -14.04 37.25 -23.22
N GLY A 270 -13.59 37.20 -24.47
CA GLY A 270 -12.93 38.30 -25.17
C GLY A 270 -11.51 38.61 -24.68
N ARG A 271 -10.86 37.67 -23.99
CA ARG A 271 -9.45 37.85 -23.58
C ARG A 271 -8.52 37.53 -24.73
N GLN A 272 -7.45 38.30 -24.86
CA GLN A 272 -6.37 38.01 -25.81
C GLN A 272 -5.65 36.72 -25.40
N VAL A 273 -5.62 35.73 -26.30
CA VAL A 273 -4.93 34.44 -26.13
C VAL A 273 -4.14 34.11 -27.39
N GLN A 274 -3.03 33.37 -27.23
CA GLN A 274 -2.25 32.91 -28.39
C GLN A 274 -2.93 31.74 -29.07
N HIS A 275 -3.08 31.77 -30.40
CA HIS A 275 -3.67 30.68 -31.18
C HIS A 275 -2.60 29.62 -31.48
N THR A 276 -2.30 28.81 -30.46
CA THR A 276 -1.29 27.73 -30.50
C THR A 276 -1.90 26.43 -30.01
N HIS A 277 -1.28 25.30 -30.38
CA HIS A 277 -1.66 23.95 -29.96
C HIS A 277 -3.08 23.51 -30.36
N GLY A 278 -3.60 23.96 -31.50
CA GLY A 278 -4.89 23.50 -32.01
C GLY A 278 -6.08 24.44 -31.74
N LEU A 279 -5.88 25.58 -31.08
CA LEU A 279 -6.96 26.53 -30.77
C LEU A 279 -7.55 27.22 -32.00
N ALA A 280 -6.74 27.41 -33.06
CA ALA A 280 -7.21 28.09 -34.27
C ALA A 280 -8.30 27.28 -34.98
N GLU A 281 -8.14 25.95 -34.95
CA GLU A 281 -9.03 24.95 -35.52
C GLU A 281 -10.38 24.98 -34.79
N THR A 282 -10.39 24.97 -33.45
CA THR A 282 -11.62 25.11 -32.66
C THR A 282 -12.33 26.43 -32.94
N ILE A 283 -11.59 27.55 -33.01
CA ILE A 283 -12.20 28.87 -33.28
C ILE A 283 -12.86 28.88 -34.66
N ALA A 284 -12.20 28.32 -35.68
CA ALA A 284 -12.75 28.23 -37.02
C ALA A 284 -14.00 27.33 -37.06
N GLN A 285 -13.96 26.15 -36.43
CA GLN A 285 -15.09 25.23 -36.32
C GLN A 285 -16.30 25.88 -35.62
N MET A 286 -16.06 26.66 -34.57
CA MET A 286 -17.11 27.31 -33.79
C MET A 286 -17.69 28.57 -34.45
N ALA A 287 -17.06 29.10 -35.50
CA ALA A 287 -17.56 30.28 -36.22
C ALA A 287 -18.86 29.98 -37.00
N ASP A 288 -19.06 28.73 -37.39
CA ASP A 288 -20.25 28.26 -38.11
C ASP A 288 -21.40 27.82 -37.17
N GLU A 289 -21.18 27.86 -35.86
CA GLU A 289 -22.15 27.46 -34.84
C GLU A 289 -23.09 28.59 -34.42
N SER A 290 -24.27 28.22 -33.90
CA SER A 290 -25.23 29.20 -33.39
C SER A 290 -24.72 29.95 -32.15
N GLU A 291 -25.08 31.22 -32.01
CA GLU A 291 -24.76 32.02 -30.81
C GLU A 291 -25.26 31.37 -29.50
N GLU A 292 -26.40 30.66 -29.58
CA GLU A 292 -26.96 29.91 -28.45
C GLU A 292 -26.04 28.77 -28.01
N PHE A 293 -25.54 27.98 -28.95
CA PHE A 293 -24.60 26.91 -28.65
C PHE A 293 -23.28 27.45 -28.09
N VAL A 294 -22.72 28.52 -28.68
CA VAL A 294 -21.51 29.18 -28.18
C VAL A 294 -21.70 29.67 -26.73
N ARG A 295 -22.88 30.20 -26.40
CA ARG A 295 -23.23 30.59 -25.02
C ARG A 295 -23.29 29.38 -24.10
N GLU A 296 -23.93 28.29 -24.52
CA GLU A 296 -24.02 27.04 -23.73
C GLU A 296 -22.63 26.46 -23.46
N VAL A 297 -21.73 26.45 -24.46
CA VAL A 297 -20.34 26.01 -24.32
C VAL A 297 -19.59 26.88 -23.32
N ARG A 298 -19.77 28.21 -23.38
CA ARG A 298 -19.15 29.13 -22.42
C ARG A 298 -19.61 28.84 -20.98
N GLU A 299 -20.91 28.67 -20.78
CA GLU A 299 -21.48 28.35 -19.46
C GLU A 299 -20.98 27.00 -18.95
N PHE A 300 -20.91 25.99 -19.82
CA PHE A 300 -20.34 24.68 -19.50
C PHE A 300 -18.89 24.81 -19.02
N VAL A 301 -18.01 25.42 -19.82
CA VAL A 301 -16.58 25.58 -19.50
C VAL A 301 -16.35 26.39 -18.21
N ASP A 302 -17.11 27.47 -18.01
CA ASP A 302 -17.02 28.28 -16.78
C ASP A 302 -17.50 27.50 -15.54
N GLY A 303 -18.41 26.54 -15.70
CA GLY A 303 -18.93 25.67 -14.64
C GLY A 303 -18.05 24.49 -14.24
N LEU A 304 -17.05 24.11 -15.04
CA LEU A 304 -16.22 22.93 -14.79
C LEU A 304 -15.37 23.05 -13.50
N VAL A 305 -15.39 21.97 -12.71
CA VAL A 305 -14.68 21.82 -11.44
C VAL A 305 -13.31 21.19 -11.69
N SER A 306 -12.25 21.70 -11.06
CA SER A 306 -10.86 21.33 -11.39
C SER A 306 -10.49 19.86 -11.16
N HIS A 307 -11.20 19.18 -10.26
CA HIS A 307 -11.08 17.74 -10.03
C HIS A 307 -12.32 17.24 -9.29
N TYR A 308 -12.54 15.93 -9.31
CA TYR A 308 -13.53 15.26 -8.46
C TYR A 308 -12.87 14.25 -7.55
N VAL A 309 -13.33 14.18 -6.31
CA VAL A 309 -13.06 13.09 -5.37
C VAL A 309 -14.30 12.22 -5.33
N LEU A 310 -14.18 10.96 -5.75
CA LEU A 310 -15.24 9.99 -5.97
C LEU A 310 -15.02 8.75 -5.11
N ASP A 311 -16.02 7.87 -5.11
CA ASP A 311 -15.94 6.52 -4.54
C ASP A 311 -15.44 6.46 -3.09
N GLY A 312 -16.10 7.22 -2.22
CA GLY A 312 -15.74 7.30 -0.80
C GLY A 312 -14.34 7.89 -0.53
N GLY A 313 -13.73 8.55 -1.51
CA GLY A 313 -12.37 9.09 -1.41
C GLY A 313 -11.30 8.21 -2.06
N ARG A 314 -11.69 7.08 -2.68
CA ARG A 314 -10.75 6.14 -3.32
C ARG A 314 -10.38 6.51 -4.75
N LEU A 315 -11.09 7.43 -5.38
CA LEU A 315 -10.85 7.83 -6.76
C LEU A 315 -10.76 9.36 -6.87
N VAL A 316 -9.72 9.85 -7.53
CA VAL A 316 -9.57 11.26 -7.89
C VAL A 316 -9.40 11.38 -9.38
N VAL A 317 -10.24 12.20 -10.01
CA VAL A 317 -10.16 12.49 -11.45
C VAL A 317 -9.81 13.96 -11.65
N CYS A 318 -8.77 14.22 -12.43
CA CYS A 318 -8.24 15.55 -12.72
C CYS A 318 -7.54 15.53 -14.10
N HIS A 319 -7.22 16.70 -14.67
CA HIS A 319 -6.64 16.71 -16.01
C HIS A 319 -5.12 16.45 -16.04
N ALA A 320 -4.31 17.24 -15.33
CA ALA A 320 -2.84 17.17 -15.39
C ALA A 320 -2.19 16.42 -14.21
N GLY A 321 -2.98 15.64 -13.46
CA GLY A 321 -2.54 14.99 -12.22
C GLY A 321 -2.72 15.84 -10.97
N LEU A 322 -2.76 15.20 -9.80
CA LEU A 322 -2.99 15.89 -8.53
C LEU A 322 -2.38 15.13 -7.33
N PRO A 323 -1.39 15.70 -6.61
CA PRO A 323 -0.84 15.08 -5.41
C PRO A 323 -1.86 15.05 -4.27
N GLU A 324 -1.72 14.09 -3.36
CA GLU A 324 -2.67 13.83 -2.27
C GLU A 324 -2.96 15.07 -1.42
N LYS A 325 -1.93 15.90 -1.18
CA LYS A 325 -2.07 17.16 -0.43
C LYS A 325 -3.11 18.11 -1.03
N TYR A 326 -3.51 17.96 -2.29
CA TYR A 326 -4.52 18.80 -2.95
C TYR A 326 -5.89 18.14 -3.12
N HIS A 327 -6.03 16.86 -2.75
CA HIS A 327 -7.29 16.13 -2.90
C HIS A 327 -8.41 16.80 -2.11
N GLY A 328 -9.51 17.11 -2.80
CA GLY A 328 -10.65 17.81 -2.22
C GLY A 328 -10.39 19.28 -1.88
N ARG A 329 -9.19 19.83 -2.08
CA ARG A 329 -8.88 21.22 -1.70
C ARG A 329 -9.35 22.23 -2.74
N THR A 330 -9.52 23.50 -2.34
CA THR A 330 -10.08 24.54 -3.22
C THR A 330 -9.27 25.81 -3.13
N SER A 331 -8.38 26.02 -4.10
CA SER A 331 -7.63 27.27 -4.28
C SER A 331 -7.28 27.50 -5.75
N GLY A 332 -6.88 28.73 -6.08
CA GLY A 332 -6.38 29.03 -7.43
C GLY A 332 -5.12 28.22 -7.77
N ARG A 333 -4.28 27.92 -6.77
CA ARG A 333 -3.09 27.08 -6.91
C ARG A 333 -3.47 25.63 -7.24
N VAL A 334 -4.43 25.06 -6.52
CA VAL A 334 -4.94 23.71 -6.78
C VAL A 334 -5.55 23.62 -8.19
N ARG A 335 -6.36 24.62 -8.59
CA ARG A 335 -6.93 24.66 -9.95
C ARG A 335 -5.84 24.78 -11.02
N SER A 336 -4.80 25.58 -10.79
CA SER A 336 -3.68 25.71 -11.72
C SER A 336 -2.91 24.39 -11.86
N HIS A 337 -2.60 23.73 -10.74
CA HIS A 337 -1.88 22.46 -10.75
C HIS A 337 -2.67 21.37 -11.47
N ALA A 338 -3.97 21.23 -11.17
CA ALA A 338 -4.84 20.25 -11.84
C ALA A 338 -4.99 20.47 -13.36
N LEU A 339 -4.71 21.68 -13.87
CA LEU A 339 -4.81 22.03 -15.29
C LEU A 339 -3.47 21.92 -16.03
N TYR A 340 -2.35 22.15 -15.37
CA TYR A 340 -1.05 22.36 -16.05
C TYR A 340 0.09 21.48 -15.52
N GLY A 341 -0.07 20.89 -14.33
CA GLY A 341 1.03 20.29 -13.56
C GLY A 341 2.04 21.31 -13.06
N ASP A 342 3.09 20.83 -12.36
CA ASP A 342 4.23 21.64 -11.95
C ASP A 342 5.40 21.44 -12.93
N THR A 343 6.00 22.55 -13.38
CA THR A 343 7.15 22.56 -14.29
C THR A 343 8.46 22.79 -13.55
N THR A 344 9.57 22.26 -14.07
CA THR A 344 10.92 22.48 -13.53
C THR A 344 11.43 23.90 -13.81
N GLY A 345 10.79 24.60 -14.75
CA GLY A 345 11.25 25.87 -15.30
C GLY A 345 12.12 25.71 -16.55
N GLU A 346 12.50 24.48 -16.89
CA GLU A 346 13.26 24.13 -18.10
C GLU A 346 12.32 23.79 -19.26
N THR A 347 12.82 23.92 -20.49
CA THR A 347 12.17 23.45 -21.71
C THR A 347 13.00 22.33 -22.34
N ASP A 348 12.34 21.30 -22.84
CA ASP A 348 13.01 20.21 -23.56
C ASP A 348 13.48 20.66 -24.96
N GLU A 349 14.12 19.73 -25.68
CA GLU A 349 14.64 19.97 -27.05
C GLU A 349 13.53 20.30 -28.07
N PHE A 350 12.26 20.01 -27.74
CA PHE A 350 11.08 20.32 -28.55
C PHE A 350 10.42 21.65 -28.14
N GLY A 351 11.02 22.38 -27.19
CA GLY A 351 10.50 23.65 -26.69
C GLY A 351 9.31 23.52 -25.73
N LEU A 352 9.03 22.30 -25.23
CA LEU A 352 7.94 22.02 -24.30
C LEU A 352 8.44 22.10 -22.85
N PRO A 353 7.62 22.59 -21.89
CA PRO A 353 8.01 22.64 -20.49
C PRO A 353 8.27 21.25 -19.91
N VAL A 354 9.43 21.08 -19.28
CA VAL A 354 9.76 19.87 -18.50
C VAL A 354 8.97 19.90 -17.19
N ARG A 355 8.32 18.79 -16.86
CA ARG A 355 7.46 18.65 -15.67
C ARG A 355 8.11 17.76 -14.63
N TYR A 356 7.82 18.03 -13.36
CA TYR A 356 8.23 17.14 -12.27
C TYR A 356 7.43 15.82 -12.35
N PRO A 357 8.08 14.65 -12.18
CA PRO A 357 7.43 13.35 -12.28
C PRO A 357 6.66 13.00 -11.00
N TRP A 358 5.67 13.82 -10.62
CA TRP A 358 4.95 13.70 -9.34
C TRP A 358 4.29 12.33 -9.12
N ALA A 359 3.94 11.61 -10.18
CA ALA A 359 3.40 10.26 -10.14
C ALA A 359 4.41 9.24 -9.57
N GLU A 360 5.71 9.44 -9.78
CA GLU A 360 6.77 8.61 -9.18
C GLU A 360 6.83 8.78 -7.65
N ASP A 361 6.50 9.97 -7.15
CA ASP A 361 6.53 10.32 -5.73
C ASP A 361 5.18 10.13 -5.03
N TYR A 362 4.12 9.81 -5.78
CA TYR A 362 2.78 9.71 -5.22
C TYR A 362 2.68 8.49 -4.29
N ARG A 363 2.19 8.70 -3.07
CA ARG A 363 1.99 7.67 -2.03
C ARG A 363 0.59 7.73 -1.40
N GLY A 364 -0.33 8.41 -2.09
CA GLY A 364 -1.70 8.60 -1.59
C GLY A 364 -2.56 7.35 -1.80
N SER A 365 -3.57 7.22 -0.96
CA SER A 365 -4.47 6.05 -0.97
C SER A 365 -5.46 6.04 -2.14
N ALA A 366 -5.81 7.21 -2.68
CA ALA A 366 -6.74 7.31 -3.80
C ALA A 366 -6.06 6.98 -5.14
N ALA A 367 -6.77 6.29 -6.03
CA ALA A 367 -6.38 6.18 -7.42
C ALA A 367 -6.51 7.55 -8.10
N VAL A 368 -5.45 8.04 -8.75
CA VAL A 368 -5.48 9.32 -9.47
C VAL A 368 -5.48 9.05 -10.98
N VAL A 369 -6.59 9.40 -11.63
CA VAL A 369 -6.79 9.19 -13.07
C VAL A 369 -6.74 10.55 -13.78
N TYR A 370 -5.91 10.66 -14.80
CA TYR A 370 -5.61 11.94 -15.45
C TYR A 370 -5.22 11.79 -16.93
N GLY A 371 -5.03 12.90 -17.65
CA GLY A 371 -4.60 12.98 -19.05
C GLY A 371 -3.40 13.94 -19.21
N HIS A 372 -3.52 14.92 -20.11
CA HIS A 372 -2.63 16.07 -20.31
C HIS A 372 -1.29 15.84 -21.03
N THR A 373 -0.59 14.74 -20.73
CA THR A 373 0.71 14.42 -21.33
C THR A 373 0.63 13.08 -22.04
N PRO A 374 0.66 13.05 -23.39
CA PRO A 374 0.49 11.83 -24.16
C PRO A 374 1.54 10.79 -23.79
N VAL A 375 1.09 9.57 -23.54
CA VAL A 375 1.93 8.38 -23.34
C VAL A 375 1.59 7.29 -24.36
N PRO A 376 2.53 6.44 -24.80
CA PRO A 376 2.24 5.38 -25.76
C PRO A 376 1.16 4.39 -25.29
N ARG A 377 1.17 4.07 -23.99
CA ARG A 377 0.27 3.11 -23.35
C ARG A 377 -0.06 3.58 -21.94
N ALA A 378 -1.33 3.52 -21.57
CA ALA A 378 -1.78 3.77 -20.21
C ALA A 378 -1.24 2.66 -19.28
N THR A 379 -0.51 3.04 -18.24
CA THR A 379 0.08 2.13 -17.26
C THR A 379 -0.10 2.67 -15.85
N TRP A 380 -0.30 1.78 -14.89
CA TRP A 380 -0.41 2.16 -13.49
C TRP A 380 0.97 2.43 -12.89
N LEU A 381 1.16 3.63 -12.33
CA LEU A 381 2.36 4.00 -11.59
C LEU A 381 1.94 4.56 -10.23
N ASN A 382 2.32 3.88 -9.15
CA ASN A 382 2.04 4.28 -7.78
C ASN A 382 0.57 4.62 -7.48
N ASN A 383 -0.39 3.91 -8.08
CA ASN A 383 -1.83 4.19 -7.98
C ASN A 383 -2.28 5.45 -8.74
N THR A 384 -1.50 5.86 -9.74
CA THR A 384 -1.86 6.91 -10.69
C THR A 384 -1.85 6.33 -12.10
N ILE A 385 -2.65 6.89 -13.02
CA ILE A 385 -2.69 6.46 -14.42
C ILE A 385 -3.04 7.61 -15.35
N CYS A 386 -2.22 7.78 -16.39
CA CYS A 386 -2.48 8.70 -17.50
C CYS A 386 -3.26 7.98 -18.61
N LEU A 387 -4.40 8.55 -19.00
CA LEU A 387 -5.29 8.05 -20.06
C LEU A 387 -5.13 8.82 -21.38
N ASP A 388 -4.32 9.89 -21.41
CA ASP A 388 -3.94 10.52 -22.68
C ASP A 388 -2.94 9.60 -23.39
N THR A 389 -3.48 8.81 -24.31
CA THR A 389 -2.71 7.92 -25.19
C THR A 389 -2.56 8.48 -26.61
N GLY A 390 -2.66 9.80 -26.76
CA GLY A 390 -2.38 10.50 -28.00
C GLY A 390 -3.34 10.21 -29.14
N ALA A 391 -4.64 10.06 -28.87
CA ALA A 391 -5.66 9.76 -29.90
C ALA A 391 -5.56 10.69 -31.12
N VAL A 392 -5.51 11.99 -30.90
CA VAL A 392 -5.42 13.00 -31.98
C VAL A 392 -4.13 12.91 -32.82
N PHE A 393 -3.08 12.31 -32.25
CA PHE A 393 -1.78 12.13 -32.88
C PHE A 393 -1.63 10.75 -33.56
N GLY A 394 -2.72 10.00 -33.73
CA GLY A 394 -2.70 8.65 -34.32
C GLY A 394 -2.48 7.52 -33.32
N GLY A 395 -2.53 7.81 -32.02
CA GLY A 395 -2.46 6.81 -30.94
C GLY A 395 -3.80 6.12 -30.71
N ARG A 396 -4.26 6.11 -29.46
CA ARG A 396 -5.54 5.48 -29.05
C ARG A 396 -6.35 6.45 -28.20
N LEU A 397 -7.68 6.35 -28.25
CA LEU A 397 -8.54 6.95 -27.24
C LEU A 397 -8.83 5.89 -26.17
N THR A 398 -8.43 6.16 -24.93
CA THR A 398 -8.42 5.18 -23.83
C THR A 398 -9.38 5.59 -22.73
N ALA A 399 -10.08 4.60 -22.16
CA ALA A 399 -10.89 4.71 -20.97
C ALA A 399 -10.48 3.69 -19.90
N LEU A 400 -10.75 4.03 -18.64
CA LEU A 400 -10.61 3.16 -17.49
C LEU A 400 -11.99 2.85 -16.90
N ARG A 401 -12.33 1.56 -16.80
CA ARG A 401 -13.47 1.09 -16.02
C ARG A 401 -13.12 1.04 -14.53
N TRP A 402 -13.93 1.71 -13.72
CA TRP A 402 -13.79 1.73 -12.26
C TRP A 402 -15.04 1.15 -11.59
N PRO A 403 -14.91 0.24 -10.60
CA PRO A 403 -13.70 -0.12 -9.85
C PRO A 403 -12.86 -1.26 -10.43
N GLU A 404 -13.20 -1.77 -11.62
CA GLU A 404 -12.58 -2.97 -12.20
C GLU A 404 -11.09 -2.77 -12.57
N ARG A 405 -10.67 -1.51 -12.75
CA ARG A 405 -9.34 -1.11 -13.23
C ARG A 405 -8.98 -1.68 -14.61
N GLU A 406 -10.00 -1.99 -15.41
CA GLU A 406 -9.88 -2.49 -16.79
C GLU A 406 -9.71 -1.33 -17.77
N LEU A 407 -8.72 -1.43 -18.67
CA LEU A 407 -8.52 -0.47 -19.76
C LEU A 407 -9.32 -0.88 -21.00
N VAL A 408 -10.06 0.07 -21.56
CA VAL A 408 -10.80 -0.10 -22.82
C VAL A 408 -10.39 1.02 -23.75
N ASP A 409 -9.96 0.68 -24.96
CA ASP A 409 -9.48 1.68 -25.91
C ASP A 409 -9.93 1.40 -27.35
N VAL A 410 -9.84 2.42 -28.20
CA VAL A 410 -10.02 2.32 -29.66
C VAL A 410 -8.85 3.02 -30.36
N PRO A 411 -8.34 2.46 -31.49
CA PRO A 411 -7.31 3.13 -32.27
C PRO A 411 -7.86 4.41 -32.92
N ALA A 412 -7.03 5.43 -33.08
CA ALA A 412 -7.36 6.59 -33.90
C ALA A 412 -7.56 6.18 -35.36
N GLU A 413 -8.49 6.83 -36.06
CA GLU A 413 -8.73 6.55 -37.48
C GLU A 413 -7.53 6.94 -38.36
N ARG A 414 -6.85 8.02 -37.97
CA ARG A 414 -5.67 8.58 -38.62
C ARG A 414 -4.95 9.54 -37.68
N VAL A 415 -3.80 10.05 -38.10
CA VAL A 415 -3.17 11.21 -37.48
C VAL A 415 -3.99 12.46 -37.86
N TRP A 416 -4.71 13.04 -36.91
CA TRP A 416 -5.52 14.25 -37.13
C TRP A 416 -4.69 15.52 -36.97
N TYR A 417 -3.68 15.48 -36.11
CA TYR A 417 -2.76 16.58 -35.86
C TYR A 417 -1.34 16.03 -35.72
N GLU A 418 -0.34 16.69 -36.31
CA GLU A 418 1.04 16.21 -36.25
C GLU A 418 1.63 16.43 -34.84
N PRO A 419 2.20 15.39 -34.20
CA PRO A 419 2.79 15.53 -32.88
C PRO A 419 4.09 16.32 -32.93
N VAL A 420 4.23 17.32 -32.05
CA VAL A 420 5.49 18.08 -31.89
C VAL A 420 6.61 17.20 -31.36
N LYS A 421 6.26 16.21 -30.52
CA LYS A 421 7.15 15.20 -29.96
C LYS A 421 6.61 13.82 -30.35
N PRO A 422 7.43 12.92 -30.93
CA PRO A 422 7.01 11.56 -31.25
C PRO A 422 6.37 10.86 -30.02
N LEU A 423 5.24 10.21 -30.22
CA LEU A 423 4.54 9.49 -29.15
C LEU A 423 5.39 8.36 -28.56
N ALA A 424 6.07 7.60 -29.43
CA ALA A 424 7.01 6.55 -29.03
C ALA A 424 8.45 7.08 -29.07
N SER A 425 9.13 7.01 -27.93
CA SER A 425 10.56 7.28 -27.80
C SER A 425 11.32 5.94 -27.73
N GLU A 426 12.42 5.81 -28.47
CA GLU A 426 13.33 4.64 -28.40
C GLU A 426 14.18 4.61 -27.12
N ALA A 427 14.06 5.60 -26.22
CA ALA A 427 14.83 5.65 -24.98
C ALA A 427 14.30 4.63 -23.93
N PRO A 428 15.11 3.67 -23.47
CA PRO A 428 14.71 2.71 -22.44
C PRO A 428 14.40 3.41 -21.10
N GLY A 429 13.33 2.98 -20.43
CA GLY A 429 13.12 3.20 -18.98
C GLY A 429 12.56 4.55 -18.53
N GLY A 430 12.33 5.52 -19.42
CA GLY A 430 11.78 6.83 -19.04
C GLY A 430 10.27 6.86 -18.73
N HIS A 431 9.52 5.85 -19.17
CA HIS A 431 8.06 5.81 -19.05
C HIS A 431 7.54 4.95 -17.88
N GLU A 432 8.39 4.14 -17.25
CA GLU A 432 7.99 3.17 -16.22
C GLU A 432 8.12 3.71 -14.78
N GLY A 433 8.70 4.91 -14.63
CA GLY A 433 8.91 5.57 -13.34
C GLY A 433 9.85 4.83 -12.40
N ARG A 434 10.06 5.38 -11.20
CA ARG A 434 10.75 4.70 -10.09
C ARG A 434 9.72 4.05 -9.17
N PRO A 435 9.56 2.73 -9.19
CA PRO A 435 8.49 2.08 -8.44
C PRO A 435 8.79 1.96 -6.94
N LEU A 436 10.03 2.21 -6.50
CA LEU A 436 10.48 2.13 -5.12
C LEU A 436 11.40 3.32 -4.78
N ASP A 437 11.19 3.90 -3.60
CA ASP A 437 12.07 4.91 -3.01
C ASP A 437 12.63 4.43 -1.66
N LEU A 438 13.82 4.88 -1.29
CA LEU A 438 14.42 4.62 0.02
C LEU A 438 13.50 5.06 1.17
N ALA A 439 12.78 6.17 0.96
CA ALA A 439 11.82 6.75 1.89
C ALA A 439 10.65 5.81 2.21
N ASP A 440 10.40 4.78 1.39
CA ASP A 440 9.34 3.80 1.61
C ASP A 440 9.68 2.83 2.76
N VAL A 441 10.97 2.57 3.00
CA VAL A 441 11.42 1.49 3.90
C VAL A 441 12.38 1.93 5.02
N HIS A 442 12.98 3.12 4.94
CA HIS A 442 13.92 3.60 5.97
C HIS A 442 13.23 4.13 7.25
N GLY A 443 13.93 4.13 8.39
CA GLY A 443 13.42 4.65 9.66
C GLY A 443 12.43 3.71 10.36
N ARG A 444 11.75 4.20 11.42
CA ARG A 444 10.71 3.42 12.11
C ARG A 444 9.45 3.32 11.23
N ARG A 445 8.99 2.10 10.99
CA ARG A 445 7.81 1.82 10.15
C ARG A 445 6.75 1.03 10.90
N VAL A 446 5.52 1.16 10.43
CA VAL A 446 4.39 0.34 10.84
C VAL A 446 3.67 -0.10 9.58
N VAL A 447 3.66 -1.41 9.34
CA VAL A 447 2.93 -2.01 8.23
C VAL A 447 1.57 -2.46 8.76
N GLU A 448 0.49 -1.94 8.17
CA GLU A 448 -0.86 -2.42 8.45
C GLU A 448 -1.12 -3.71 7.66
N THR A 449 -1.69 -4.71 8.32
CA THR A 449 -2.01 -6.02 7.76
C THR A 449 -3.46 -6.37 8.07
N ARG A 450 -4.15 -7.02 7.12
CA ARG A 450 -5.50 -7.56 7.33
C ARG A 450 -5.54 -8.66 8.41
N TYR A 451 -4.39 -9.28 8.69
CA TYR A 451 -4.31 -10.49 9.52
C TYR A 451 -4.09 -10.21 11.00
N THR A 452 -3.13 -9.32 11.33
CA THR A 452 -2.71 -9.04 12.71
C THR A 452 -2.78 -7.55 13.08
N GLY A 453 -3.34 -6.71 12.20
CA GLY A 453 -3.37 -5.26 12.37
C GLY A 453 -1.99 -4.66 12.11
N ARG A 454 -1.44 -3.93 13.07
CA ARG A 454 -0.19 -3.18 12.90
C ARG A 454 1.04 -3.99 13.30
N VAL A 455 1.94 -4.20 12.35
CA VAL A 455 3.27 -4.79 12.60
C VAL A 455 4.32 -3.69 12.57
N ALA A 456 4.96 -3.45 13.72
CA ALA A 456 6.01 -2.43 13.83
C ALA A 456 7.38 -3.00 13.40
N VAL A 457 8.10 -2.21 12.61
CA VAL A 457 9.48 -2.46 12.20
C VAL A 457 10.36 -1.38 12.83
N ARG A 458 11.37 -1.80 13.59
CA ARG A 458 12.33 -0.87 14.23
C ARG A 458 13.33 -0.35 13.20
N GLU A 459 13.87 0.82 13.46
CA GLU A 459 14.81 1.47 12.55
C GLU A 459 16.09 0.65 12.35
N GLU A 460 16.62 0.04 13.41
CA GLU A 460 17.82 -0.81 13.33
C GLU A 460 17.60 -2.02 12.41
N ASN A 461 16.44 -2.66 12.54
CA ASN A 461 16.01 -3.80 11.73
C ASN A 461 15.81 -3.41 10.26
N ALA A 462 15.17 -2.26 10.03
CA ALA A 462 15.00 -1.71 8.69
C ALA A 462 16.36 -1.43 8.02
N ALA A 463 17.32 -0.85 8.74
CA ALA A 463 18.65 -0.60 8.20
C ALA A 463 19.39 -1.89 7.80
N ALA A 464 19.27 -2.96 8.61
CA ALA A 464 19.85 -4.26 8.29
C ALA A 464 19.21 -4.90 7.04
N ALA A 465 17.88 -4.84 6.92
CA ALA A 465 17.16 -5.31 5.74
C ALA A 465 17.54 -4.53 4.47
N LEU A 466 17.72 -3.22 4.58
CA LEU A 466 18.13 -2.36 3.47
C LEU A 466 19.49 -2.76 2.91
N GLU A 467 20.45 -3.10 3.78
CA GLU A 467 21.77 -3.59 3.37
C GLU A 467 21.64 -4.84 2.49
N VAL A 468 20.83 -5.80 2.93
CA VAL A 468 20.65 -7.07 2.22
C VAL A 468 19.92 -6.84 0.90
N MET A 469 18.82 -6.10 0.93
CA MET A 469 17.95 -5.84 -0.22
C MET A 469 18.68 -5.06 -1.32
N SER A 470 19.40 -4.00 -0.96
CA SER A 470 20.01 -3.08 -1.93
C SER A 470 21.28 -3.64 -2.60
N ARG A 471 21.97 -4.61 -1.98
CA ARG A 471 23.26 -5.10 -2.46
C ARG A 471 23.23 -6.51 -3.03
N PHE A 472 22.35 -7.36 -2.51
CA PHE A 472 22.46 -8.80 -2.76
C PHE A 472 21.16 -9.46 -3.21
N ALA A 473 20.03 -8.78 -3.12
CA ALA A 473 18.76 -9.35 -3.57
C ALA A 473 18.67 -9.38 -5.10
N VAL A 474 17.76 -10.21 -5.61
CA VAL A 474 17.29 -10.11 -7.00
C VAL A 474 16.57 -8.78 -7.22
N ASP A 475 16.21 -8.48 -8.47
CA ASP A 475 15.39 -7.30 -8.77
C ASP A 475 14.13 -7.30 -7.89
N PRO A 476 13.91 -6.26 -7.05
CA PRO A 476 12.76 -6.18 -6.16
C PRO A 476 11.41 -6.34 -6.88
N ARG A 477 11.31 -5.95 -8.16
CA ARG A 477 10.11 -6.15 -8.99
C ARG A 477 9.72 -7.61 -9.13
N LEU A 478 10.69 -8.53 -9.13
CA LEU A 478 10.51 -9.97 -9.27
C LEU A 478 10.44 -10.69 -7.90
N MET A 479 10.43 -9.95 -6.80
CA MET A 479 10.44 -10.48 -5.45
C MET A 479 9.25 -9.95 -4.63
N PRO A 480 8.01 -10.35 -4.97
CA PRO A 480 6.81 -9.84 -4.31
C PRO A 480 6.51 -10.49 -2.95
N TYR A 481 7.35 -11.42 -2.48
CA TYR A 481 7.12 -12.20 -1.26
C TYR A 481 8.45 -12.62 -0.62
N LEU A 482 8.47 -12.72 0.71
CA LEU A 482 9.50 -13.46 1.43
C LEU A 482 8.84 -14.41 2.44
N PRO A 483 9.34 -15.66 2.56
CA PRO A 483 8.73 -16.66 3.41
C PRO A 483 8.99 -16.37 4.90
N PRO A 484 8.03 -16.67 5.78
CA PRO A 484 8.21 -16.47 7.20
C PRO A 484 9.16 -17.50 7.80
N THR A 485 9.72 -17.14 8.94
CA THR A 485 10.35 -18.07 9.85
C THR A 485 9.33 -19.04 10.43
N MET A 486 9.80 -20.21 10.87
CA MET A 486 8.91 -21.28 11.33
C MET A 486 9.02 -21.52 12.83
N ALA A 487 7.86 -21.70 13.48
CA ALA A 487 7.78 -22.00 14.90
C ALA A 487 8.20 -23.46 15.20
N PRO A 488 9.02 -23.68 16.25
CA PRO A 488 9.27 -25.04 16.74
C PRO A 488 8.11 -25.56 17.58
N THR A 489 7.97 -26.89 17.60
CA THR A 489 7.08 -27.57 18.56
C THR A 489 7.49 -27.29 20.00
N ALA A 490 6.54 -27.41 20.93
CA ALA A 490 6.85 -27.31 22.35
C ALA A 490 7.85 -28.42 22.73
N THR A 491 8.69 -28.14 23.73
CA THR A 491 9.67 -29.10 24.19
C THR A 491 8.98 -30.36 24.72
N SER A 492 9.43 -31.53 24.26
CA SER A 492 8.85 -32.81 24.68
C SER A 492 9.24 -33.23 26.09
N ARG A 493 8.30 -33.89 26.77
CA ARG A 493 8.51 -34.57 28.05
C ARG A 493 8.92 -36.03 27.88
N ARG A 494 8.81 -36.61 26.68
CA ARG A 494 9.19 -38.01 26.42
C ARG A 494 10.69 -38.21 26.55
N ASP A 495 11.08 -39.32 27.18
CA ASP A 495 12.50 -39.62 27.40
C ASP A 495 13.25 -39.76 26.07
N GLY A 496 14.46 -39.23 26.01
CA GLY A 496 15.29 -39.22 24.80
C GLY A 496 14.88 -38.24 23.69
N TYR A 497 13.75 -37.53 23.81
CA TYR A 497 13.26 -36.56 22.82
C TYR A 497 13.29 -35.12 23.34
N LEU A 498 13.68 -34.21 22.46
CA LEU A 498 13.54 -32.76 22.64
C LEU A 498 12.29 -32.24 21.91
N GLU A 499 11.98 -32.81 20.76
CA GLU A 499 10.81 -32.53 19.93
C GLU A 499 10.11 -33.86 19.64
N HIS A 500 8.79 -33.87 19.75
CA HIS A 500 7.96 -35.04 19.46
C HIS A 500 6.61 -34.57 18.85
N PRO A 501 5.95 -35.38 17.99
CA PRO A 501 4.73 -34.95 17.30
C PRO A 501 3.55 -34.61 18.21
N GLU A 502 3.44 -35.30 19.35
CA GLU A 502 2.33 -35.12 20.30
C GLU A 502 2.17 -33.67 20.75
N GLU A 503 3.28 -32.97 20.99
CA GLU A 503 3.25 -31.57 21.40
C GLU A 503 2.72 -30.65 20.29
N ALA A 504 3.01 -30.96 19.02
CA ALA A 504 2.49 -30.19 17.89
C ALA A 504 0.98 -30.42 17.70
N PHE A 505 0.53 -31.67 17.77
CA PHE A 505 -0.90 -32.02 17.67
C PHE A 505 -1.72 -31.45 18.83
N ALA A 506 -1.21 -31.56 20.06
CA ALA A 506 -1.84 -30.98 21.24
C ALA A 506 -1.99 -29.46 21.11
N GLN A 507 -0.95 -28.77 20.62
CA GLN A 507 -1.00 -27.33 20.40
C GLN A 507 -2.08 -26.93 19.37
N TYR A 508 -2.22 -27.68 18.27
CA TYR A 508 -3.26 -27.42 17.29
C TYR A 508 -4.67 -27.72 17.84
N ARG A 509 -4.83 -28.81 18.59
CA ARG A 509 -6.08 -29.13 19.28
C ARG A 509 -6.50 -28.03 20.25
N GLU A 510 -5.57 -27.51 21.06
CA GLU A 510 -5.82 -26.39 21.99
C GLU A 510 -6.23 -25.11 21.25
N ALA A 511 -5.72 -24.90 20.03
CA ALA A 511 -6.12 -23.79 19.17
C ALA A 511 -7.45 -24.00 18.42
N GLY A 512 -8.12 -25.15 18.62
CA GLY A 512 -9.38 -25.50 17.94
C GLY A 512 -9.21 -26.07 16.53
N VAL A 513 -8.01 -26.47 16.14
CA VAL A 513 -7.72 -27.06 14.83
C VAL A 513 -7.88 -28.57 14.88
N GLY A 514 -9.00 -29.07 14.38
CA GLY A 514 -9.33 -30.51 14.37
C GLY A 514 -8.56 -31.34 13.35
N ARG A 515 -8.15 -30.76 12.21
CA ARG A 515 -7.46 -31.50 11.13
C ARG A 515 -6.17 -30.80 10.71
N VAL A 516 -5.08 -31.56 10.70
CA VAL A 516 -3.75 -31.10 10.28
C VAL A 516 -3.18 -31.99 9.18
N VAL A 517 -2.29 -31.44 8.37
CA VAL A 517 -1.45 -32.17 7.42
C VAL A 517 -0.01 -32.19 7.95
N CYS A 518 0.57 -33.38 8.02
CA CYS A 518 1.98 -33.59 8.34
C CYS A 518 2.72 -33.74 7.02
N GLU A 519 3.56 -32.78 6.67
CA GLU A 519 4.39 -32.81 5.47
C GLU A 519 5.83 -33.17 5.85
N GLU A 520 6.50 -34.00 5.06
CA GLU A 520 7.93 -34.27 5.22
C GLU A 520 8.71 -32.95 5.16
N LYS A 521 9.52 -32.72 6.19
CA LYS A 521 10.40 -31.56 6.21
C LYS A 521 11.64 -31.91 5.40
N HIS A 522 11.63 -31.51 4.13
CA HIS A 522 12.78 -31.63 3.24
C HIS A 522 13.98 -30.86 3.81
N MET A 523 15.16 -31.49 3.76
CA MET A 523 16.40 -30.88 4.24
C MET A 523 17.17 -30.27 3.07
N GLY A 524 16.90 -28.99 2.79
CA GLY A 524 17.50 -28.27 1.68
C GLY A 524 17.70 -26.80 2.00
N SER A 525 17.29 -25.94 1.07
CA SER A 525 17.16 -24.51 1.30
C SER A 525 15.86 -24.01 0.69
N ARG A 526 15.08 -23.28 1.49
CA ARG A 526 13.86 -22.60 1.06
C ARG A 526 14.12 -21.74 -0.18
N ALA A 527 13.33 -21.98 -1.23
CA ALA A 527 13.40 -21.30 -2.50
C ALA A 527 12.00 -20.83 -2.91
N VAL A 528 11.89 -19.55 -3.28
CA VAL A 528 10.67 -19.01 -3.88
C VAL A 528 10.91 -18.87 -5.37
N ALA A 529 9.99 -19.41 -6.17
CA ALA A 529 10.05 -19.36 -7.62
C ALA A 529 8.89 -18.53 -8.17
N LEU A 530 9.19 -17.38 -8.76
CA LEU A 530 8.28 -16.64 -9.62
C LEU A 530 8.48 -17.17 -11.04
N VAL A 531 7.44 -17.76 -11.63
CA VAL A 531 7.48 -18.37 -12.96
C VAL A 531 6.50 -17.63 -13.86
N CYS A 532 6.98 -16.94 -14.88
CA CYS A 532 6.15 -16.33 -15.91
C CYS A 532 6.09 -17.24 -17.14
N ARG A 533 4.97 -17.18 -17.87
CA ARG A 533 4.76 -17.89 -19.12
C ARG A 533 5.79 -17.50 -20.18
N ASP A 534 6.24 -16.26 -20.17
CA ASP A 534 7.30 -15.73 -21.02
C ASP A 534 7.82 -14.39 -20.46
N ALA A 535 8.81 -13.79 -21.14
CA ALA A 535 9.36 -12.49 -20.78
C ALA A 535 8.36 -11.34 -20.96
N ALA A 536 7.37 -11.48 -21.85
CA ALA A 536 6.34 -10.45 -22.05
C ALA A 536 5.37 -10.41 -20.87
N ALA A 537 4.97 -11.57 -20.35
CA ALA A 537 4.19 -11.69 -19.11
C ALA A 537 4.94 -11.08 -17.91
N ALA A 538 6.25 -11.32 -17.81
CA ALA A 538 7.07 -10.71 -16.76
C ALA A 538 7.11 -9.17 -16.88
N ALA A 539 7.36 -8.66 -18.08
CA ALA A 539 7.41 -7.22 -18.35
C ALA A 539 6.07 -6.53 -18.07
N GLU A 540 4.97 -7.10 -18.57
CA GLU A 540 3.63 -6.56 -18.37
C GLU A 540 3.23 -6.54 -16.89
N ARG A 541 3.50 -7.64 -16.17
CA ARG A 541 3.02 -7.78 -14.79
C ARG A 541 3.91 -7.10 -13.75
N PHE A 542 5.23 -7.17 -13.92
CA PHE A 542 6.21 -6.76 -12.92
C PHE A 542 7.02 -5.53 -13.33
N GLY A 543 6.80 -4.99 -14.54
CA GLY A 543 7.47 -3.77 -15.02
C GLY A 543 8.97 -3.95 -15.15
N VAL A 544 9.42 -5.15 -15.54
CA VAL A 544 10.82 -5.47 -15.86
C VAL A 544 11.07 -5.33 -17.36
N PRO A 545 12.34 -5.16 -17.81
CA PRO A 545 12.63 -5.02 -19.24
C PRO A 545 12.08 -6.19 -20.07
N GLY A 546 11.32 -5.88 -21.12
CA GLY A 546 10.80 -6.88 -22.06
C GLY A 546 11.82 -7.26 -23.16
N GLY A 547 11.43 -8.23 -23.99
CA GLY A 547 12.21 -8.69 -25.14
C GLY A 547 12.80 -10.11 -24.98
N PRO A 548 13.53 -10.62 -25.99
CA PRO A 548 14.05 -11.99 -26.00
C PRO A 548 15.06 -12.28 -24.88
N GLU A 549 15.73 -11.25 -24.37
CA GLU A 549 16.71 -11.33 -23.27
C GLU A 549 16.11 -10.87 -21.91
N GLY A 550 14.82 -10.56 -21.87
CA GLY A 550 14.13 -10.18 -20.63
C GLY A 550 13.96 -11.35 -19.66
N PRO A 551 13.84 -11.10 -18.34
CA PRO A 551 13.65 -12.16 -17.36
C PRO A 551 12.29 -12.83 -17.54
N THR A 552 12.24 -14.14 -17.34
CA THR A 552 11.00 -14.94 -17.40
C THR A 552 10.46 -15.30 -16.00
N GLY A 553 11.04 -14.70 -14.96
CA GLY A 553 10.77 -15.03 -13.58
C GLY A 553 11.98 -14.80 -12.67
N ALA A 554 11.95 -15.37 -11.47
CA ALA A 554 13.05 -15.34 -10.52
C ALA A 554 13.04 -16.55 -9.58
N LEU A 555 14.22 -17.00 -9.15
CA LEU A 555 14.41 -18.02 -8.12
C LEU A 555 15.29 -17.45 -7.01
N TYR A 556 14.73 -17.27 -5.82
CA TYR A 556 15.42 -16.57 -4.72
C TYR A 556 15.25 -17.25 -3.37
N THR A 557 16.17 -16.93 -2.46
CA THR A 557 16.20 -17.49 -1.09
C THR A 557 15.22 -16.77 -0.17
N ARG A 558 15.07 -17.27 1.07
CA ARG A 558 14.34 -16.60 2.16
C ARG A 558 14.79 -15.16 2.49
N THR A 559 15.95 -14.73 1.99
CA THR A 559 16.48 -13.37 2.18
C THR A 559 16.50 -12.56 0.87
N GLY A 560 15.84 -13.06 -0.17
CA GLY A 560 15.71 -12.36 -1.45
C GLY A 560 16.90 -12.47 -2.39
N ARG A 561 17.95 -13.20 -1.99
CA ARG A 561 19.16 -13.37 -2.81
C ARG A 561 18.89 -14.34 -3.95
N PRO A 562 19.54 -14.18 -5.12
CA PRO A 562 19.46 -15.18 -6.18
C PRO A 562 19.90 -16.55 -5.64
N PHE A 563 19.13 -17.59 -5.96
CA PHE A 563 19.42 -18.92 -5.45
C PHE A 563 20.72 -19.47 -6.04
N PHE A 564 20.94 -19.30 -7.34
CA PHE A 564 22.19 -19.60 -8.01
C PHE A 564 22.95 -18.32 -8.34
N SER A 565 24.28 -18.37 -8.32
CA SER A 565 25.10 -17.26 -8.84
C SER A 565 25.11 -17.23 -10.37
N ASP A 566 24.80 -18.36 -11.01
CA ASP A 566 24.68 -18.50 -12.46
C ASP A 566 23.22 -18.29 -12.89
N ALA A 567 23.00 -17.26 -13.71
CA ALA A 567 21.68 -16.92 -14.24
C ALA A 567 21.16 -18.00 -15.21
N ALA A 568 22.03 -18.67 -15.96
CA ALA A 568 21.62 -19.72 -16.90
C ALA A 568 21.05 -20.94 -16.18
N LEU A 569 21.60 -21.27 -15.01
CA LEU A 569 21.09 -22.34 -14.17
C LEU A 569 19.72 -21.98 -13.56
N THR A 570 19.54 -20.71 -13.18
CA THR A 570 18.24 -20.20 -12.74
C THR A 570 17.20 -20.31 -13.84
N GLU A 571 17.51 -19.86 -15.06
CA GLU A 571 16.60 -19.97 -16.20
C GLU A 571 16.28 -21.44 -16.51
N SER A 572 17.27 -22.34 -16.44
CA SER A 572 17.04 -23.78 -16.66
C SER A 572 16.04 -24.38 -15.66
N VAL A 573 15.97 -23.87 -14.42
CA VAL A 573 14.95 -24.27 -13.44
C VAL A 573 13.59 -23.67 -13.80
N LEU A 574 13.55 -22.38 -14.16
CA LEU A 574 12.33 -21.68 -14.55
C LEU A 574 11.70 -22.28 -15.82
N ASP A 575 12.50 -22.64 -16.82
CA ASP A 575 12.06 -23.31 -18.04
C ASP A 575 11.41 -24.66 -17.76
N ARG A 576 12.02 -25.48 -16.89
CA ARG A 576 11.44 -26.77 -16.49
C ARG A 576 10.12 -26.60 -15.74
N LEU A 577 10.07 -25.63 -14.81
CA LEU A 577 8.84 -25.28 -14.10
C LEU A 577 7.76 -24.81 -15.07
N ARG A 578 8.07 -23.88 -15.98
CA ARG A 578 7.14 -23.33 -16.96
C ARG A 578 6.59 -24.42 -17.89
N ALA A 579 7.44 -25.33 -18.35
CA ALA A 579 7.04 -26.47 -19.15
C ALA A 579 6.07 -27.40 -18.38
N ALA A 580 6.39 -27.72 -17.12
CA ALA A 580 5.53 -28.55 -16.27
C ALA A 580 4.18 -27.87 -15.97
N VAL A 581 4.18 -26.56 -15.69
CA VAL A 581 2.94 -25.77 -15.47
C VAL A 581 2.06 -25.79 -16.72
N GLY A 582 2.66 -25.61 -17.90
CA GLY A 582 1.95 -25.67 -19.17
C GLY A 582 1.38 -27.05 -19.47
N ALA A 583 2.17 -28.11 -19.28
CA ALA A 583 1.72 -29.48 -19.49
C ALA A 583 0.63 -29.91 -18.49
N ALA A 584 0.66 -29.39 -17.26
CA ALA A 584 -0.37 -29.62 -16.25
C ALA A 584 -1.67 -28.82 -16.48
N GLY A 585 -1.73 -27.94 -17.49
CA GLY A 585 -2.90 -27.10 -17.79
C GLY A 585 -3.19 -26.02 -16.75
N LEU A 586 -2.21 -25.70 -15.90
CA LEU A 586 -2.40 -24.79 -14.77
C LEU A 586 -2.56 -23.34 -15.20
N TRP A 587 -2.01 -22.94 -16.34
CA TRP A 587 -2.19 -21.57 -16.83
C TRP A 587 -3.65 -21.26 -17.15
N GLU A 588 -4.35 -22.19 -17.80
CA GLU A 588 -5.74 -22.04 -18.21
C GLU A 588 -6.68 -22.22 -17.01
N GLU A 589 -6.48 -23.28 -16.21
CA GLU A 589 -7.29 -23.55 -15.02
C GLU A 589 -7.22 -22.39 -14.01
N LEU A 590 -6.03 -21.80 -13.85
CA LEU A 590 -5.83 -20.65 -12.97
C LEU A 590 -5.97 -19.30 -13.70
N SER A 591 -6.37 -19.29 -14.98
CA SER A 591 -6.56 -18.06 -15.79
C SER A 591 -5.40 -17.06 -15.61
N THR A 592 -4.17 -17.55 -15.75
CA THR A 592 -2.95 -16.82 -15.39
C THR A 592 -1.80 -17.09 -16.35
N ASP A 593 -0.87 -16.16 -16.38
CA ASP A 593 0.38 -16.16 -17.12
C ASP A 593 1.61 -16.09 -16.21
N TRP A 594 1.42 -16.11 -14.89
CA TRP A 594 2.51 -16.21 -13.92
C TRP A 594 2.04 -16.95 -12.64
N LEU A 595 2.96 -17.65 -12.00
CA LEU A 595 2.74 -18.34 -10.72
C LEU A 595 3.87 -18.03 -9.76
N LEU A 596 3.53 -17.89 -8.48
CA LEU A 596 4.49 -17.79 -7.40
C LEU A 596 4.44 -19.05 -6.54
N LEU A 597 5.54 -19.79 -6.50
CA LEU A 597 5.66 -21.07 -5.80
C LEU A 597 6.58 -20.94 -4.60
N ASP A 598 6.25 -21.64 -3.53
CA ASP A 598 7.11 -21.80 -2.36
C ASP A 598 7.57 -23.26 -2.27
N ALA A 599 8.88 -23.46 -2.21
CA ALA A 599 9.51 -24.75 -2.38
C ALA A 599 10.76 -24.94 -1.51
N GLU A 600 11.20 -26.18 -1.38
CA GLU A 600 12.50 -26.52 -0.80
C GLU A 600 13.39 -27.10 -1.90
N LEU A 601 14.59 -26.55 -2.06
CA LEU A 601 15.55 -26.98 -3.08
C LEU A 601 16.70 -27.77 -2.42
N MET A 602 16.94 -28.98 -2.92
CA MET A 602 17.85 -29.99 -2.35
C MET A 602 18.94 -30.39 -3.36
N PRO A 603 20.12 -30.86 -2.91
CA PRO A 603 20.52 -31.12 -1.52
C PRO A 603 20.88 -29.86 -0.72
N TRP A 604 20.96 -30.01 0.60
CA TRP A 604 21.52 -28.98 1.47
C TRP A 604 22.96 -28.58 1.08
N SER A 605 23.76 -29.53 0.60
CA SER A 605 25.14 -29.28 0.13
C SER A 605 25.23 -28.31 -1.05
N LEU A 606 24.16 -28.13 -1.82
CA LEU A 606 24.12 -27.24 -2.98
C LEU A 606 24.39 -25.78 -2.60
N LYS A 607 23.81 -25.31 -1.48
CA LYS A 607 23.99 -23.93 -1.00
C LYS A 607 24.91 -23.84 0.22
N ALA A 608 24.97 -24.87 1.05
CA ALA A 608 25.63 -24.83 2.36
C ALA A 608 27.05 -25.44 2.37
N SER A 609 27.70 -25.65 1.23
CA SER A 609 29.00 -26.31 1.13
C SER A 609 30.09 -25.69 2.02
N GLY A 610 30.16 -24.36 2.08
CA GLY A 610 31.11 -23.64 2.96
C GLY A 610 30.85 -23.88 4.45
N LEU A 611 29.58 -23.82 4.87
CA LEU A 611 29.17 -24.09 6.25
C LEU A 611 29.42 -25.56 6.64
N LEU A 612 29.11 -26.49 5.74
CA LEU A 612 29.40 -27.92 5.89
C LEU A 612 30.88 -28.18 6.11
N ARG A 613 31.76 -27.60 5.28
CA ARG A 613 33.21 -27.78 5.43
C ARG A 613 33.76 -27.11 6.69
N GLY A 614 33.38 -25.86 6.94
CA GLY A 614 33.96 -25.05 8.02
C GLY A 614 33.46 -25.38 9.43
N GLN A 615 32.23 -25.89 9.57
CA GLN A 615 31.62 -26.14 10.88
C GLN A 615 31.33 -27.63 11.10
N TYR A 616 30.51 -28.25 10.25
CA TYR A 616 30.02 -29.62 10.49
C TYR A 616 31.10 -30.69 10.28
N ALA A 617 31.76 -30.68 9.12
CA ALA A 617 32.82 -31.62 8.80
C ALA A 617 34.05 -31.43 9.71
N ALA A 618 34.31 -30.20 10.17
CA ALA A 618 35.39 -29.91 11.11
C ALA A 618 35.19 -30.63 12.46
N VAL A 619 33.97 -30.63 13.01
CA VAL A 619 33.64 -31.38 14.24
C VAL A 619 33.85 -32.88 14.04
N GLY A 620 33.34 -33.44 12.93
CA GLY A 620 33.51 -34.86 12.61
C GLY A 620 34.98 -35.26 12.43
N ALA A 621 35.75 -34.44 11.73
CA ALA A 621 37.19 -34.68 11.51
C ALA A 621 37.99 -34.61 12.81
N ALA A 622 37.74 -33.60 13.66
CA ALA A 622 38.41 -33.48 14.95
C ALA A 622 38.08 -34.67 15.88
N ALA A 623 36.81 -35.08 15.93
CA ALA A 623 36.40 -36.26 16.70
C ALA A 623 37.06 -37.53 16.19
N GLY A 624 37.06 -37.75 14.87
CA GLY A 624 37.68 -38.92 14.23
C GLY A 624 39.19 -39.00 14.42
N ALA A 625 39.88 -37.86 14.55
CA ALA A 625 41.31 -37.82 14.81
C ALA A 625 41.68 -38.09 16.28
N VAL A 626 40.85 -37.63 17.24
CA VAL A 626 41.19 -37.65 18.67
C VAL A 626 40.72 -38.92 19.37
N PHE A 627 39.48 -39.36 19.13
CA PHE A 627 38.89 -40.46 19.92
C PHE A 627 39.63 -41.79 19.78
N PRO A 628 40.09 -42.25 18.59
CA PRO A 628 40.79 -43.53 18.48
C PRO A 628 42.03 -43.62 19.38
N GLY A 629 42.87 -42.57 19.40
CA GLY A 629 44.06 -42.52 20.24
C GLY A 629 43.74 -42.41 21.73
N ALA A 630 42.75 -41.58 22.10
CA ALA A 630 42.33 -41.41 23.48
C ALA A 630 41.74 -42.71 24.08
N LEU A 631 40.91 -43.41 23.30
CA LEU A 631 40.30 -44.68 23.70
C LEU A 631 41.36 -45.77 23.87
N ALA A 632 42.28 -45.91 22.91
CA ALA A 632 43.38 -46.89 23.00
C ALA A 632 44.25 -46.65 24.24
N ALA A 633 44.55 -45.39 24.57
CA ALA A 633 45.33 -45.04 25.76
C ALA A 633 44.60 -45.40 27.06
N LEU A 634 43.29 -45.11 27.15
CA LEU A 634 42.46 -45.43 28.31
C LEU A 634 42.26 -46.94 28.48
N GLU A 635 42.04 -47.67 27.39
CA GLU A 635 41.95 -49.13 27.40
C GLU A 635 43.27 -49.77 27.87
N SER A 636 44.40 -49.26 27.39
CA SER A 636 45.73 -49.69 27.81
C SER A 636 45.97 -49.42 29.31
N ALA A 637 45.52 -48.27 29.83
CA ALA A 637 45.62 -47.94 31.25
C ALA A 637 44.73 -48.84 32.12
N ALA A 638 43.49 -49.09 31.69
CA ALA A 638 42.59 -50.02 32.36
C ALA A 638 43.16 -51.45 32.40
N GLY A 639 43.76 -51.90 31.29
CA GLY A 639 44.42 -53.21 31.20
C GLY A 639 45.63 -53.38 32.12
N ARG A 640 46.25 -52.27 32.56
CA ARG A 640 47.33 -52.26 33.57
C ARG A 640 46.81 -52.15 35.02
N GLY A 641 45.50 -52.14 35.23
CA GLY A 641 44.88 -52.01 36.55
C GLY A 641 44.77 -50.58 37.08
N VAL A 642 44.93 -49.55 36.24
CA VAL A 642 44.65 -48.16 36.63
C VAL A 642 43.14 -47.93 36.61
N ASP A 643 42.58 -47.34 37.66
CA ASP A 643 41.14 -47.03 37.74
C ASP A 643 40.75 -45.87 36.81
N VAL A 644 40.46 -46.21 35.55
CA VAL A 644 39.99 -45.28 34.52
C VAL A 644 38.66 -45.71 33.90
N GLY A 645 37.96 -46.69 34.48
CA GLY A 645 36.77 -47.31 33.89
C GLY A 645 35.66 -46.30 33.58
N ALA A 646 35.32 -45.43 34.52
CA ALA A 646 34.31 -44.39 34.33
C ALA A 646 34.68 -43.38 33.24
N LEU A 647 35.97 -43.04 33.12
CA LEU A 647 36.46 -42.13 32.08
C LEU A 647 36.43 -42.79 30.70
N LEU A 648 36.85 -44.06 30.61
CA LEU A 648 36.81 -44.85 29.37
C LEU A 648 35.39 -44.95 28.82
N GLU A 649 34.42 -45.35 29.64
CA GLU A 649 33.02 -45.47 29.23
C GLU A 649 32.45 -44.11 28.79
N ARG A 650 32.79 -43.04 29.51
CA ARG A 650 32.41 -41.68 29.09
C ARG A 650 32.97 -41.31 27.72
N GLN A 651 34.25 -41.56 27.45
CA GLN A 651 34.83 -41.24 26.13
C GLN A 651 34.31 -42.14 25.02
N ARG A 652 34.04 -43.43 25.29
CA ARG A 652 33.41 -44.34 24.30
C ARG A 652 32.05 -43.82 23.87
N ALA A 653 31.19 -43.47 24.83
CA ALA A 653 29.89 -42.92 24.53
C ALA A 653 29.97 -41.57 23.76
N ARG A 654 30.96 -40.72 24.06
CA ARG A 654 31.20 -39.48 23.30
C ARG A 654 31.65 -39.72 21.86
N ALA A 655 32.47 -40.74 21.63
CA ALA A 655 32.88 -41.15 20.30
C ALA A 655 31.70 -41.63 19.46
N VAL A 656 30.80 -42.43 20.05
CA VAL A 656 29.54 -42.87 19.42
C VAL A 656 28.64 -41.68 19.06
N ASP A 657 28.45 -40.73 19.98
CA ASP A 657 27.67 -39.51 19.72
C ASP A 657 28.24 -38.68 18.56
N ALA A 658 29.57 -38.53 18.48
CA ALA A 658 30.25 -37.81 17.41
C ALA A 658 30.17 -38.52 16.05
N GLN A 659 30.21 -39.85 16.05
CA GLN A 659 29.96 -40.64 14.85
C GLN A 659 28.52 -40.47 14.37
N ALA A 660 27.53 -40.57 15.26
CA ALA A 660 26.12 -40.38 14.92
C ALA A 660 25.85 -38.97 14.35
N PHE A 661 26.47 -37.93 14.91
CA PHE A 661 26.44 -36.58 14.34
C PHE A 661 26.99 -36.54 12.90
N THR A 662 28.12 -37.21 12.66
CA THR A 662 28.76 -37.24 11.34
C THR A 662 27.92 -37.98 10.32
N GLU A 663 27.32 -39.10 10.71
CA GLU A 663 26.38 -39.86 9.89
C GLU A 663 25.11 -39.05 9.58
N ALA A 664 24.59 -38.30 10.56
CA ALA A 664 23.39 -37.49 10.40
C ALA A 664 23.54 -36.41 9.32
N TYR A 665 24.59 -35.58 9.38
CA TYR A 665 24.73 -34.48 8.40
C TYR A 665 25.07 -34.99 6.99
N ARG A 666 25.77 -36.12 6.87
CA ARG A 666 26.15 -36.70 5.56
C ARG A 666 24.96 -37.16 4.73
N ARG A 667 23.84 -37.53 5.36
CA ARG A 667 22.60 -37.96 4.67
C ARG A 667 22.01 -36.89 3.76
N TYR A 668 22.33 -35.62 4.02
CA TYR A 668 21.79 -34.48 3.28
C TYR A 668 22.80 -33.88 2.28
N CYS A 669 23.88 -34.61 2.00
CA CYS A 669 24.98 -34.19 1.16
C CYS A 669 25.21 -35.20 0.03
N TRP A 670 24.98 -34.77 -1.21
CA TRP A 670 25.39 -35.53 -2.40
C TRP A 670 25.94 -34.56 -3.46
N PRO A 671 26.79 -35.06 -4.38
CA PRO A 671 27.32 -34.23 -5.47
C PRO A 671 26.20 -33.87 -6.45
N THR A 672 26.33 -32.68 -7.05
CA THR A 672 25.45 -32.17 -8.10
C THR A 672 26.29 -31.62 -9.24
N GLU A 673 25.87 -31.84 -10.48
CA GLU A 673 26.49 -31.28 -11.70
C GLU A 673 25.40 -30.59 -12.53
N GLY A 674 25.47 -29.27 -12.66
CA GLY A 674 24.34 -28.49 -13.19
C GLY A 674 23.07 -28.74 -12.36
N LEU A 675 22.00 -29.22 -13.02
CA LEU A 675 20.75 -29.63 -12.35
C LEU A 675 20.71 -31.13 -12.02
N ASP A 676 21.71 -31.92 -12.44
CA ASP A 676 21.74 -33.35 -12.13
C ASP A 676 21.99 -33.56 -10.64
N GLY A 677 21.11 -34.36 -10.03
CA GLY A 677 21.06 -34.55 -8.59
C GLY A 677 20.31 -33.44 -7.83
N VAL A 678 19.89 -32.35 -8.48
CA VAL A 678 19.06 -31.32 -7.85
C VAL A 678 17.60 -31.80 -7.79
N ARG A 679 16.93 -31.49 -6.68
CA ARG A 679 15.50 -31.75 -6.49
C ARG A 679 14.81 -30.50 -5.94
N LEU A 680 13.62 -30.20 -6.45
CA LEU A 680 12.78 -29.11 -5.99
C LEU A 680 11.44 -29.69 -5.51
N ALA A 681 11.13 -29.48 -4.24
CA ALA A 681 9.88 -29.92 -3.63
C ALA A 681 8.99 -28.69 -3.35
N PRO A 682 8.09 -28.32 -4.28
CA PRO A 682 7.10 -27.30 -4.00
C PRO A 682 6.08 -27.82 -2.97
N PHE A 683 5.65 -26.96 -2.05
CA PHE A 683 4.64 -27.30 -1.05
C PHE A 683 3.54 -26.24 -0.93
N GLN A 684 3.67 -25.07 -1.59
CA GLN A 684 2.60 -24.07 -1.69
C GLN A 684 2.60 -23.36 -3.05
N ILE A 685 1.39 -23.01 -3.51
CA ILE A 685 1.15 -22.07 -4.60
C ILE A 685 0.63 -20.79 -3.95
N LEU A 686 1.43 -19.73 -3.98
CA LEU A 686 1.21 -18.53 -3.18
C LEU A 686 0.30 -17.51 -3.87
N ALA A 687 0.51 -17.29 -5.17
CA ALA A 687 -0.26 -16.31 -5.94
C ALA A 687 -0.25 -16.63 -7.43
N ALA A 688 -1.29 -16.13 -8.09
CA ALA A 688 -1.48 -16.10 -9.53
C ALA A 688 -2.04 -14.71 -9.91
N ARG A 689 -2.21 -14.46 -11.22
CA ARG A 689 -2.85 -13.24 -11.72
C ARG A 689 -4.16 -12.97 -10.96
N ASP A 690 -4.25 -11.76 -10.40
CA ASP A 690 -5.36 -11.21 -9.63
C ASP A 690 -5.82 -12.00 -8.39
N ARG A 691 -5.03 -13.00 -7.95
CA ARG A 691 -5.42 -13.91 -6.86
C ARG A 691 -4.28 -14.28 -5.92
N SER A 692 -4.51 -14.05 -4.63
CA SER A 692 -3.73 -14.66 -3.56
C SER A 692 -4.25 -16.09 -3.34
N LEU A 693 -3.38 -17.07 -3.50
CA LEU A 693 -3.69 -18.50 -3.32
C LEU A 693 -3.17 -19.04 -1.99
N ALA A 694 -2.44 -18.23 -1.22
CA ALA A 694 -1.88 -18.63 0.07
C ALA A 694 -2.91 -19.03 1.13
N ALA A 695 -4.18 -18.63 0.97
CA ALA A 695 -5.28 -19.03 1.83
C ALA A 695 -6.00 -20.32 1.38
N LEU A 696 -5.69 -20.84 0.18
CA LEU A 696 -6.26 -22.09 -0.32
C LEU A 696 -5.89 -23.25 0.64
N PRO A 697 -6.81 -24.16 0.98
CA PRO A 697 -6.50 -25.30 1.82
C PRO A 697 -5.29 -26.10 1.32
N HIS A 698 -4.48 -26.61 2.25
CA HIS A 698 -3.26 -27.32 1.92
C HIS A 698 -3.54 -28.57 1.08
N ASP A 699 -4.63 -29.30 1.32
CA ASP A 699 -4.98 -30.48 0.51
C ASP A 699 -5.23 -30.13 -0.96
N GLU A 700 -5.90 -29.00 -1.23
CA GLU A 700 -6.11 -28.50 -2.59
C GLU A 700 -4.80 -28.01 -3.23
N GLN A 701 -3.98 -27.22 -2.52
CA GLN A 701 -2.68 -26.77 -3.03
C GLN A 701 -1.77 -27.95 -3.37
N LEU A 702 -1.72 -28.94 -2.48
CA LEU A 702 -0.87 -30.11 -2.63
C LEU A 702 -1.32 -31.02 -3.77
N ALA A 703 -2.62 -31.11 -4.07
CA ALA A 703 -3.12 -31.81 -5.23
C ALA A 703 -2.70 -31.14 -6.55
N LEU A 704 -2.74 -29.81 -6.63
CA LEU A 704 -2.26 -29.06 -7.80
C LEU A 704 -0.75 -29.24 -8.00
N LEU A 705 0.02 -29.26 -6.92
CA LEU A 705 1.46 -29.50 -6.94
C LEU A 705 1.83 -30.93 -7.32
N ASP A 706 1.05 -31.93 -6.89
CA ASP A 706 1.26 -33.32 -7.29
C ASP A 706 1.04 -33.50 -8.79
N ARG A 707 0.00 -32.86 -9.34
CA ARG A 707 -0.21 -32.79 -10.78
C ARG A 707 0.95 -32.12 -11.49
N LEU A 708 1.45 -30.99 -10.95
CA LEU A 708 2.63 -30.32 -11.51
C LEU A 708 3.85 -31.27 -11.58
N VAL A 709 4.09 -32.05 -10.52
CA VAL A 709 5.19 -33.03 -10.47
C VAL A 709 4.98 -34.17 -11.48
N GLU A 710 3.75 -34.65 -11.67
CA GLU A 710 3.41 -35.69 -12.66
C GLU A 710 3.81 -35.30 -14.08
N TYR A 711 3.70 -34.01 -14.40
CA TYR A 711 4.04 -33.47 -15.72
C TYR A 711 5.50 -32.95 -15.83
N ASP A 712 6.34 -33.15 -14.82
CA ASP A 712 7.76 -32.84 -14.93
C ASP A 712 8.54 -33.95 -15.66
N SER A 713 8.77 -33.73 -16.96
CA SER A 713 9.61 -34.62 -17.77
C SER A 713 11.09 -34.60 -17.38
N GLY A 714 11.54 -33.57 -16.64
CA GLY A 714 12.95 -33.34 -16.31
C GLY A 714 13.42 -33.98 -15.00
N GLY A 715 12.53 -34.57 -14.20
CA GLY A 715 12.84 -35.21 -12.92
C GLY A 715 13.44 -34.28 -11.86
N LEU A 716 13.24 -32.97 -12.01
CA LEU A 716 13.65 -31.93 -11.06
C LEU A 716 12.66 -31.87 -9.89
N LEU A 717 11.37 -31.94 -10.19
CA LEU A 717 10.31 -31.81 -9.21
C LEU A 717 10.10 -33.12 -8.44
N THR A 718 9.73 -33.00 -7.18
CA THR A 718 9.40 -34.15 -6.34
C THR A 718 8.23 -33.85 -5.43
N THR A 719 7.35 -34.83 -5.25
CA THR A 719 6.19 -34.72 -4.36
C THR A 719 6.62 -34.70 -2.91
N THR A 720 5.91 -33.93 -2.08
CA THR A 720 6.13 -33.94 -0.62
C THR A 720 5.33 -35.07 0.02
N ARG A 721 6.01 -36.04 0.63
CA ARG A 721 5.34 -37.11 1.41
C ARG A 721 4.53 -36.49 2.53
N ARG A 722 3.31 -36.98 2.74
CA ARG A 722 2.40 -36.40 3.73
C ARG A 722 1.42 -37.39 4.34
N LEU A 723 0.86 -37.03 5.48
CA LEU A 723 -0.19 -37.74 6.19
C LEU A 723 -1.15 -36.75 6.86
N TYR A 724 -2.45 -37.01 6.80
CA TYR A 724 -3.45 -36.21 7.51
C TYR A 724 -3.73 -36.80 8.89
N VAL A 725 -3.83 -35.92 9.89
CA VAL A 725 -4.09 -36.30 11.28
C VAL A 725 -5.30 -35.52 11.79
N ASP A 726 -6.27 -36.23 12.36
CA ASP A 726 -7.31 -35.65 13.20
C ASP A 726 -6.75 -35.51 14.62
N THR A 727 -6.68 -34.28 15.12
CA THR A 727 -6.03 -33.98 16.42
C THR A 727 -6.89 -34.43 17.62
N GLY A 728 -8.17 -34.69 17.40
CA GLY A 728 -9.11 -35.21 18.39
C GLY A 728 -9.21 -36.74 18.43
N ASP A 729 -8.71 -37.44 17.41
CA ASP A 729 -8.69 -38.91 17.33
C ASP A 729 -7.33 -39.48 17.74
N GLU A 730 -7.31 -40.27 18.82
CA GLU A 730 -6.10 -40.90 19.35
C GLU A 730 -5.45 -41.89 18.38
N ASP A 731 -6.24 -42.59 17.56
CA ASP A 731 -5.72 -43.54 16.57
C ASP A 731 -5.06 -42.80 15.40
N SER A 732 -5.68 -41.69 14.96
CA SER A 732 -5.10 -40.80 13.94
C SER A 732 -3.80 -40.15 14.42
N VAL A 733 -3.77 -39.66 15.68
CA VAL A 733 -2.56 -39.12 16.30
C VAL A 733 -1.45 -40.17 16.37
N ARG A 734 -1.77 -41.41 16.75
CA ARG A 734 -0.80 -42.51 16.80
C ARG A 734 -0.23 -42.82 15.41
N ALA A 735 -1.08 -42.87 14.38
CA ALA A 735 -0.62 -43.04 13.00
C ALA A 735 0.32 -41.90 12.55
N GLY A 736 0.04 -40.65 12.96
CA GLY A 736 0.90 -39.50 12.78
C GLY A 736 2.29 -39.66 13.41
N VAL A 737 2.33 -40.15 14.66
CA VAL A 737 3.57 -40.42 15.38
C VAL A 737 4.37 -41.54 14.70
N ASP A 738 3.72 -42.66 14.35
CA ASP A 738 4.36 -43.81 13.74
C ASP A 738 4.98 -43.46 12.37
N TRP A 739 4.26 -42.69 11.56
CA TRP A 739 4.76 -42.18 10.29
C TRP A 739 6.00 -41.29 10.45
N TRP A 740 6.00 -40.40 11.46
CA TRP A 740 7.15 -39.55 11.76
C TRP A 740 8.35 -40.36 12.27
N LEU A 741 8.12 -41.37 13.13
CA LEU A 741 9.16 -42.27 13.63
C LEU A 741 9.80 -43.06 12.49
N GLU A 742 8.99 -43.60 11.58
CA GLU A 742 9.45 -44.33 10.40
C GLU A 742 10.32 -43.43 9.49
N MET A 743 9.81 -42.24 9.16
CA MET A 743 10.49 -41.30 8.27
C MET A 743 11.83 -40.82 8.85
N THR A 744 11.85 -40.44 10.13
CA THR A 744 13.07 -39.96 10.80
C THR A 744 14.08 -41.07 11.02
N ALA A 745 13.64 -42.31 11.26
CA ALA A 745 14.54 -43.48 11.33
C ALA A 745 15.25 -43.75 9.99
N ARG A 746 14.58 -43.51 8.86
CA ARG A 746 15.17 -43.59 7.51
C ARG A 746 16.06 -42.39 7.16
N GLY A 747 16.18 -41.41 8.05
CA GLY A 747 17.07 -40.26 7.87
C GLY A 747 16.44 -39.00 7.32
N GLY A 748 15.10 -38.91 7.29
CA GLY A 748 14.42 -37.63 7.08
C GLY A 748 14.68 -36.66 8.24
N GLU A 749 14.67 -35.36 7.96
CA GLU A 749 14.87 -34.33 9.00
C GLU A 749 13.74 -34.37 10.04
N GLY A 750 12.51 -34.63 9.60
CA GLY A 750 11.31 -34.60 10.44
C GLY A 750 10.11 -34.15 9.61
N MET A 751 9.15 -33.49 10.25
CA MET A 751 7.95 -33.00 9.57
C MET A 751 7.61 -31.56 9.93
N VAL A 752 6.80 -30.95 9.09
CA VAL A 752 6.07 -29.71 9.37
C VAL A 752 4.60 -30.06 9.50
N VAL A 753 4.03 -29.81 10.67
CA VAL A 753 2.59 -29.98 10.93
C VAL A 753 1.91 -28.66 10.62
N LYS A 754 0.93 -28.66 9.72
CA LYS A 754 0.18 -27.47 9.30
C LYS A 754 -1.32 -27.72 9.47
N PRO A 755 -2.15 -26.71 9.81
CA PRO A 755 -3.60 -26.86 9.69
C PRO A 755 -3.97 -27.17 8.24
N VAL A 756 -5.05 -27.92 7.99
CA VAL A 756 -5.48 -28.16 6.59
C VAL A 756 -5.97 -26.86 5.93
N GLY A 757 -6.69 -26.01 6.66
CA GLY A 757 -6.92 -24.63 6.21
C GLY A 757 -5.61 -23.83 6.31
N ALA A 758 -5.16 -23.17 5.24
CA ALA A 758 -3.86 -22.50 5.29
C ALA A 758 -3.84 -21.26 6.21
N VAL A 759 -4.97 -20.53 6.31
CA VAL A 759 -5.13 -19.37 7.21
C VAL A 759 -6.22 -19.68 8.24
N VAL A 760 -5.83 -19.92 9.50
CA VAL A 760 -6.74 -20.31 10.58
C VAL A 760 -6.64 -19.36 11.77
N ARG A 761 -7.78 -19.10 12.43
CA ARG A 761 -7.86 -18.32 13.67
C ARG A 761 -8.34 -19.19 14.83
N ASP A 762 -7.84 -18.90 16.03
CA ASP A 762 -8.28 -19.53 17.27
C ASP A 762 -9.66 -19.02 17.72
N GLY A 763 -10.19 -19.59 18.82
CA GLY A 763 -11.48 -19.19 19.39
C GLY A 763 -11.56 -17.73 19.88
N GLN A 764 -10.45 -17.00 19.91
CA GLN A 764 -10.38 -15.57 20.23
C GLN A 764 -10.06 -14.71 19.01
N GLY A 765 -10.09 -15.28 17.80
CA GLY A 765 -9.85 -14.57 16.54
C GLY A 765 -8.38 -14.30 16.24
N ARG A 766 -7.42 -14.88 16.97
CA ARG A 766 -5.98 -14.70 16.73
C ARG A 766 -5.47 -15.70 15.70
N LEU A 767 -4.51 -15.28 14.89
CA LEU A 767 -3.90 -16.13 13.87
C LEU A 767 -3.16 -17.32 14.53
N VAL A 768 -3.42 -18.52 14.04
CA VAL A 768 -2.76 -19.76 14.47
C VAL A 768 -1.44 -19.94 13.71
N GLN A 769 -0.48 -20.67 14.29
CA GLN A 769 0.81 -20.95 13.65
C GLN A 769 0.60 -21.64 12.28
N PRO A 770 1.16 -21.10 11.18
CA PRO A 770 0.97 -21.67 9.83
C PRO A 770 1.66 -23.01 9.65
N GLY A 771 2.68 -23.29 10.46
CA GLY A 771 3.37 -24.56 10.49
C GLY A 771 4.22 -24.69 11.73
N ILE A 772 4.19 -25.87 12.35
CA ILE A 772 5.02 -26.24 13.49
C ILE A 772 6.00 -27.32 13.01
N LYS A 773 7.30 -27.02 13.06
CA LYS A 773 8.31 -28.04 12.79
C LYS A 773 8.50 -28.98 13.98
N CYS A 774 8.59 -30.27 13.68
CA CYS A 774 8.89 -31.34 14.62
C CYS A 774 10.02 -32.19 14.03
N ARG A 775 11.25 -31.96 14.51
CA ARG A 775 12.47 -32.53 13.92
C ARG A 775 12.86 -33.83 14.61
N GLY A 776 13.36 -34.77 13.83
CA GLY A 776 13.84 -36.06 14.26
C GLY A 776 15.00 -35.97 15.24
N ARG A 777 15.07 -36.97 16.14
CA ARG A 777 16.11 -37.06 17.17
C ARG A 777 17.53 -37.03 16.58
N GLU A 778 17.80 -37.85 15.58
CA GLU A 778 19.15 -37.91 15.00
C GLU A 778 19.50 -36.64 14.21
N TYR A 779 18.52 -36.00 13.54
CA TYR A 779 18.72 -34.70 12.90
C TYR A 779 19.12 -33.63 13.91
N LEU A 780 18.48 -33.57 15.07
CA LEU A 780 18.73 -32.54 16.07
C LEU A 780 20.18 -32.56 16.62
N ARG A 781 20.96 -33.63 16.41
CA ARG A 781 22.41 -33.62 16.68
C ARG A 781 23.14 -32.55 15.87
N ILE A 782 22.71 -32.33 14.62
CA ILE A 782 23.26 -31.32 13.73
C ILE A 782 23.06 -29.92 14.32
N VAL A 783 21.93 -29.69 15.00
CA VAL A 783 21.53 -28.37 15.52
C VAL A 783 22.03 -28.12 16.94
N TYR A 784 21.87 -29.09 17.83
CA TYR A 784 22.16 -28.95 19.27
C TYR A 784 23.52 -29.56 19.69
N GLY A 785 24.22 -30.16 18.73
CA GLY A 785 25.53 -30.77 18.91
C GLY A 785 25.49 -32.29 19.13
N PRO A 786 26.64 -32.97 19.00
CA PRO A 786 26.70 -34.43 18.99
C PRO A 786 26.12 -35.08 20.26
N GLU A 787 26.36 -34.45 21.41
CA GLU A 787 26.07 -35.01 22.74
C GLU A 787 24.71 -34.57 23.31
N TYR A 788 23.85 -33.92 22.52
CA TYR A 788 22.64 -33.27 23.04
C TYR A 788 21.64 -34.24 23.68
N THR A 789 21.64 -35.52 23.26
CA THR A 789 20.76 -36.56 23.77
C THR A 789 21.15 -37.07 25.15
N ARG A 790 22.31 -36.68 25.70
CA ARG A 790 22.70 -37.08 27.06
C ARG A 790 21.71 -36.49 28.09
N PRO A 791 21.35 -37.23 29.15
CA PRO A 791 20.33 -36.79 30.11
C PRO A 791 20.54 -35.36 30.65
N ASP A 792 21.76 -35.04 31.10
CA ASP A 792 22.08 -33.71 31.64
C ASP A 792 21.99 -32.60 30.58
N ASN A 793 22.35 -32.90 29.33
CA ASN A 793 22.26 -31.93 28.23
C ASN A 793 20.80 -31.72 27.83
N LEU A 794 20.06 -32.82 27.64
CA LEU A 794 18.66 -32.80 27.25
C LEU A 794 17.82 -32.08 28.29
N ALA A 795 18.00 -32.37 29.59
CA ALA A 795 17.29 -31.69 30.67
C ALA A 795 17.52 -30.17 30.67
N ARG A 796 18.75 -29.71 30.40
CA ARG A 796 19.05 -28.27 30.27
C ARG A 796 18.38 -27.65 29.05
N LEU A 797 18.44 -28.35 27.91
CA LEU A 797 17.86 -27.88 26.64
C LEU A 797 16.32 -27.83 26.66
N ARG A 798 15.69 -28.58 27.56
CA ARG A 798 14.23 -28.53 27.72
C ARG A 798 13.73 -27.16 28.16
N ASN A 799 14.54 -26.39 28.89
CA ASN A 799 14.24 -25.05 29.37
C ASN A 799 14.55 -23.97 28.29
N ARG A 800 13.96 -24.10 27.10
CA ARG A 800 14.14 -23.15 25.97
C ARG A 800 12.97 -22.18 25.86
N PHE A 801 13.26 -20.92 25.49
CA PHE A 801 12.25 -19.86 25.38
C PHE A 801 11.72 -19.75 23.94
N LEU A 802 10.50 -20.24 23.70
CA LEU A 802 9.95 -20.37 22.33
C LEU A 802 9.10 -19.17 21.89
N ASN A 803 8.63 -18.35 22.84
CA ASN A 803 7.62 -17.32 22.60
C ASN A 803 8.08 -16.27 21.57
N HIS A 804 9.36 -15.89 21.61
CA HIS A 804 9.88 -14.89 20.67
C HIS A 804 9.84 -15.41 19.22
N LYS A 805 10.34 -16.63 18.96
CA LYS A 805 10.31 -17.26 17.63
C LYS A 805 8.88 -17.48 17.13
N ARG A 806 7.96 -17.89 18.01
CA ARG A 806 6.53 -18.07 17.70
C ARG A 806 5.84 -16.76 17.32
N SER A 807 6.13 -15.69 18.04
CA SER A 807 5.61 -14.35 17.74
C SER A 807 6.19 -13.83 16.42
N LEU A 808 7.49 -14.04 16.18
CA LEU A 808 8.16 -13.66 14.95
C LEU A 808 7.54 -14.36 13.73
N ALA A 809 7.34 -15.69 13.80
CA ALA A 809 6.69 -16.48 12.75
C ALA A 809 5.30 -15.96 12.38
N LEU A 810 4.46 -15.58 13.37
CA LEU A 810 3.13 -15.03 13.10
C LEU A 810 3.17 -13.64 12.46
N ARG A 811 4.09 -12.77 12.92
CA ARG A 811 4.24 -11.41 12.35
C ARG A 811 4.74 -11.48 10.92
N GLU A 812 5.77 -12.28 10.65
CA GLU A 812 6.29 -12.47 9.30
C GLU A 812 5.28 -13.15 8.39
N TYR A 813 4.51 -14.13 8.90
CA TYR A 813 3.45 -14.77 8.11
C TYR A 813 2.35 -13.78 7.73
N ALA A 814 1.92 -12.93 8.67
CA ALA A 814 0.94 -11.88 8.40
C ALA A 814 1.44 -10.87 7.35
N LEU A 815 2.73 -10.51 7.38
CA LEU A 815 3.35 -9.65 6.37
C LEU A 815 3.45 -10.36 5.01
N GLY A 816 3.84 -11.63 4.98
CA GLY A 816 3.89 -12.44 3.76
C GLY A 816 2.52 -12.54 3.09
N LEU A 817 1.47 -12.83 3.85
CA LEU A 817 0.09 -12.86 3.34
C LEU A 817 -0.36 -11.48 2.84
N GLU A 818 -0.09 -10.42 3.59
CA GLU A 818 -0.42 -9.05 3.19
C GLU A 818 0.28 -8.66 1.87
N ALA A 819 1.54 -9.04 1.68
CA ALA A 819 2.27 -8.80 0.43
C ALA A 819 1.59 -9.50 -0.76
N LEU A 820 1.16 -10.75 -0.58
CA LEU A 820 0.47 -11.53 -1.61
C LEU A 820 -0.91 -10.96 -1.95
N ASP A 821 -1.66 -10.51 -0.96
CA ASP A 821 -2.98 -9.88 -1.18
C ASP A 821 -2.84 -8.55 -1.92
N ARG A 822 -1.87 -7.71 -1.51
CA ARG A 822 -1.55 -6.44 -2.20
C ARG A 822 -1.11 -6.68 -3.65
N LEU A 823 -0.32 -7.73 -3.87
CA LEU A 823 0.08 -8.15 -5.21
C LEU A 823 -1.16 -8.54 -6.03
N ALA A 824 -2.03 -9.38 -5.49
CA ALA A 824 -3.25 -9.85 -6.16
C ALA A 824 -4.20 -8.70 -6.51
N GLU A 825 -4.34 -7.69 -5.64
CA GLU A 825 -5.22 -6.54 -5.88
C GLU A 825 -4.60 -5.46 -6.81
N GLY A 826 -3.37 -5.69 -7.28
CA GLY A 826 -2.66 -4.72 -8.12
C GLY A 826 -2.31 -3.42 -7.38
N GLU A 827 -2.05 -3.49 -6.08
CA GLU A 827 -1.50 -2.35 -5.34
C GLU A 827 -0.09 -1.99 -5.88
N PRO A 828 0.34 -0.72 -5.71
CA PRO A 828 1.69 -0.29 -6.07
C PRO A 828 2.81 -1.16 -5.50
N LEU A 829 3.92 -1.27 -6.22
CA LEU A 829 5.05 -2.10 -5.80
C LEU A 829 5.58 -1.71 -4.41
N TRP A 830 5.66 -0.41 -4.09
CA TRP A 830 6.09 0.05 -2.77
C TRP A 830 5.18 -0.45 -1.64
N ARG A 831 3.87 -0.58 -1.87
CA ARG A 831 2.92 -1.16 -0.89
C ARG A 831 3.17 -2.65 -0.67
N VAL A 832 3.43 -3.40 -1.73
CA VAL A 832 3.85 -4.81 -1.61
C VAL A 832 5.17 -4.89 -0.83
N HIS A 833 6.14 -4.04 -1.17
CA HIS A 833 7.47 -4.03 -0.57
C HIS A 833 7.52 -3.54 0.87
N GLU A 834 6.58 -2.71 1.35
CA GLU A 834 6.46 -2.43 2.79
C GLU A 834 6.38 -3.73 3.60
N ALA A 835 5.59 -4.69 3.12
CA ALA A 835 5.39 -5.96 3.80
C ALA A 835 6.56 -6.93 3.57
N VAL A 836 7.04 -7.06 2.33
CA VAL A 836 8.22 -7.90 1.98
C VAL A 836 9.46 -7.46 2.76
N PHE A 837 9.74 -6.16 2.77
CA PHE A 837 10.84 -5.57 3.53
C PHE A 837 10.64 -5.74 5.03
N GLY A 838 9.39 -5.64 5.51
CA GLY A 838 9.04 -5.95 6.88
C GLY A 838 9.48 -7.36 7.29
N VAL A 839 9.22 -8.38 6.46
CA VAL A 839 9.68 -9.76 6.74
C VAL A 839 11.20 -9.81 6.88
N LEU A 840 11.94 -9.21 5.93
CA LEU A 840 13.40 -9.21 5.95
C LEU A 840 13.97 -8.47 7.18
N ALA A 841 13.33 -7.39 7.61
CA ALA A 841 13.72 -6.63 8.80
C ALA A 841 13.46 -7.41 10.09
N LEU A 842 12.31 -8.11 10.17
CA LEU A 842 11.99 -8.97 11.30
C LEU A 842 12.96 -10.15 11.41
N GLU A 843 13.43 -10.71 10.29
CA GLU A 843 14.43 -11.77 10.28
C GLU A 843 15.81 -11.34 10.85
N SER A 844 16.08 -10.03 10.95
CA SER A 844 17.29 -9.53 11.62
C SER A 844 17.12 -9.38 13.14
N GLU A 845 15.94 -9.66 13.71
CA GLU A 845 15.75 -9.71 15.16
C GLU A 845 16.54 -10.89 15.77
N PRO A 846 17.31 -10.66 16.84
CA PRO A 846 18.12 -11.73 17.43
C PRO A 846 17.24 -12.79 18.09
N VAL A 847 17.29 -14.00 17.56
CA VAL A 847 16.61 -15.18 18.10
C VAL A 847 17.57 -16.36 18.19
N ASP A 848 17.27 -17.33 19.06
CA ASP A 848 18.05 -18.56 19.16
C ASP A 848 18.09 -19.29 17.79
N PRO A 849 19.26 -19.42 17.15
CA PRO A 849 19.39 -19.97 15.79
C PRO A 849 19.10 -21.48 15.73
N ARG A 850 19.01 -22.15 16.88
CA ARG A 850 18.66 -23.58 16.96
C ARG A 850 17.16 -23.82 16.76
N LEU A 851 16.35 -22.77 16.92
CA LEU A 851 14.89 -22.84 16.97
C LEU A 851 14.22 -22.93 15.64
#